data_AF-A0A9N7TM62-F1
#
_entry.id   AF-A0A9N7TM62-F1
#
_cell.length_a   1.000
_cell.length_b   1.000
_cell.length_c   1.000
_cell.angle_alpha   90.00
_cell.angle_beta   90.00
_cell.angle_gamma   90.00
#
_symmetry.space_group_name_H-M   'P 1'
#
loop_
_entity.id
_entity.type
_entity.pdbx_description
1 polymer ?
#
loop_
_entity_poly.entity_id
_entity_poly.type
_entity_poly.pdbx_seq_one_letter_code
_entity_poly.pdbx_strand_id
1 'polypeptide(L)'
;MPFLAQHTANIESPSSVLKALEYMIQTSAFKAANLTDKDFEALLLYFNCNLVNLTQQDVQSLKLLPCFKSVSGKHISIACYGANYILAKGIPTAEIDKWAHTSSFSFLADSPQLKDLYSFLGCLPIDDIEIYLQHLLPKFESFSYNAKVEHIVYLKDTLLSMEESCRIKYELYEKLEGVSFIYDYSNRLRPTKFFYDETVKVFEVMLPAKSFIPCDFFKKVEQVSKPKNGTLLLSPWITFLRNIGLKHEVSQQQVLQFAKEVSIKSQTESWTKEKVQTIVDVLLNHIFKERTDLIQGAFLKELSMITFLCPERAPKELIKLHSQYQEMSGTLPLIRFSGSQVNPKFKQTDIIHLLWTSSPILPEKATPSSIKDQEGSAVTGQEQLDQVLNMLAVSLDPPLEKVISNCKNICNISSPDDEIVKTRNKVLRSTYEFLNADKRDFRFQLRGVPFVMVEDGWKLLKPEEVVINLDNESDFKPYLYKLPLELGTYHQLFKLLGTEDVVSTKQYVEVLWRIYRNSEGKQLDPNEMRTVKRVVSGLFKSLHNDPVEIRKDLENLRDLLFYLPSHDGRLSKCSSLVFDDAPHYKSRIQGNVGVQMLVDMSQCYLGKDHAFHTKLIMLLPQKLRPRLLSSVLEEQLDEDSPKMCQFGALCSLQGRLQLLLSSEQFITGLIRIMKHENDNAYLVNEEKAIRLCKALCEGLKVSCFEKLQTTLRVKGCSPIPHSRSETLAFLKRYGTAVIHLYIQHSDSKDINFLLALAMTLKSATDNLISDTSYLIAMLGCNDIYRITEKLDRLGVKYDATEPSKLELPLPGTPIPAEIHHTLLMDPMHVFYPGEYVGYLVDSEGGDIYGSYQPTYTYAIIVQEVVREEEENSVFLGKCFQIDIGYSEYKIVSSLDLYKFSRQDESSHVRDTSAPSTPTSPDSRSTGVRMVPPLFAGKENLRPPPQKQSPKKIKLNAIPEILKEVTLIIEQAWKLPETERKKIIRRLYLKWHPDKNAENLDVATEVFKHLQSEISRMEKQTLVDQQNTDRASRRSFSTSSTRFHSEKSSFQRFYSSWNQEATSHKSEKHHFREHYNYAGSSHSHRFFVPPTFKTVGNPVEARRWLRQARANYSAARNDLHKNANEWVCFKCYLATKLALIAADYAVRGKSDKDVKPTALAQKVEEYNTQLTGLANDVQILEGYGVDSLRTRYPDLLPFPQIPNDRYTSEVAMRVMECTARIIIKLETFVQQKI
;
A
#
# COMPACT_ATOMS: atom_id res chain seq x y z
N MET A 1 37.14 -111.62 -54.80
CA MET A 1 37.06 -113.09 -54.97
C MET A 1 38.33 -113.73 -55.54
N PRO A 2 38.85 -113.42 -56.75
CA PRO A 2 39.96 -114.21 -57.35
C PRO A 2 41.23 -114.31 -56.50
N PHE A 3 41.56 -113.26 -55.76
CA PHE A 3 42.68 -113.22 -54.80
C PHE A 3 42.50 -114.21 -53.62
N LEU A 4 41.27 -114.36 -53.11
CA LEU A 4 40.97 -115.21 -51.94
C LEU A 4 40.99 -116.70 -52.29
N ALA A 5 40.71 -117.05 -53.55
CA ALA A 5 40.72 -118.42 -54.06
C ALA A 5 42.09 -119.11 -53.94
N GLN A 6 43.18 -118.34 -53.88
CA GLN A 6 44.54 -118.87 -53.74
C GLN A 6 44.92 -119.25 -52.29
N HIS A 7 44.07 -118.88 -51.31
CA HIS A 7 44.38 -118.97 -49.88
C HIS A 7 43.26 -119.63 -49.06
N THR A 8 42.16 -120.04 -49.68
CA THR A 8 40.97 -120.57 -48.99
C THR A 8 40.44 -121.82 -49.70
N ALA A 9 40.22 -122.90 -48.94
CA ALA A 9 39.71 -124.16 -49.49
C ALA A 9 38.20 -124.12 -49.83
N ASN A 10 37.47 -123.16 -49.27
CA ASN A 10 36.09 -122.85 -49.64
C ASN A 10 35.85 -121.33 -49.49
N ILE A 11 35.43 -120.67 -50.58
CA ILE A 11 35.11 -119.24 -50.64
C ILE A 11 33.61 -118.95 -50.41
N GLU A 12 32.79 -120.00 -50.26
CA GLU A 12 31.39 -119.93 -49.83
C GLU A 12 31.24 -119.96 -48.29
N SER A 13 32.36 -120.15 -47.56
CA SER A 13 32.42 -120.18 -46.10
C SER A 13 33.11 -118.92 -45.55
N PRO A 14 32.36 -117.91 -45.05
CA PRO A 14 32.94 -116.66 -44.59
C PRO A 14 33.93 -116.84 -43.44
N SER A 15 33.61 -117.65 -42.42
CA SER A 15 34.54 -117.90 -41.31
C SER A 15 35.82 -118.62 -41.75
N SER A 16 35.80 -119.38 -42.86
CA SER A 16 37.01 -119.97 -43.45
C SER A 16 37.86 -118.93 -44.18
N VAL A 17 37.22 -118.05 -44.95
CA VAL A 17 37.88 -116.91 -45.61
C VAL A 17 38.49 -115.95 -44.58
N LEU A 18 37.75 -115.69 -43.50
CA LEU A 18 38.16 -114.81 -42.42
C LEU A 18 39.39 -115.35 -41.66
N LYS A 19 39.41 -116.63 -41.30
CA LYS A 19 40.54 -117.24 -40.59
C LYS A 19 41.81 -117.29 -41.45
N ALA A 20 41.67 -117.45 -42.77
CA ALA A 20 42.79 -117.32 -43.69
C ALA A 20 43.34 -115.88 -43.72
N LEU A 21 42.46 -114.87 -43.78
CA LEU A 21 42.86 -113.46 -43.74
C LEU A 21 43.48 -113.05 -42.40
N GLU A 22 42.92 -113.51 -41.28
CA GLU A 22 43.48 -113.29 -39.94
C GLU A 22 44.89 -113.88 -39.84
N TYR A 23 45.08 -115.14 -40.27
CA TYR A 23 46.41 -115.76 -40.32
C TYR A 23 47.37 -114.97 -41.23
N MET A 24 46.93 -114.55 -42.42
CA MET A 24 47.74 -113.71 -43.31
C MET A 24 48.12 -112.35 -42.70
N ILE A 25 47.29 -111.77 -41.82
CA ILE A 25 47.62 -110.55 -41.08
C ILE A 25 48.65 -110.86 -39.98
N GLN A 26 48.42 -111.92 -39.19
CA GLN A 26 49.33 -112.36 -38.13
C GLN A 26 50.73 -112.71 -38.68
N THR A 27 50.84 -113.31 -39.87
CA THR A 27 52.12 -113.63 -40.52
C THR A 27 52.67 -112.53 -41.43
N SER A 28 52.11 -111.31 -41.42
CA SER A 28 52.47 -110.20 -42.33
C SER A 28 52.41 -110.50 -43.84
N ALA A 29 51.67 -111.54 -44.23
CA ALA A 29 51.44 -111.90 -45.64
C ALA A 29 50.36 -111.05 -46.31
N PHE A 30 49.45 -110.43 -45.52
CA PHE A 30 48.39 -109.56 -46.03
C PHE A 30 48.96 -108.20 -46.49
N LYS A 31 49.33 -108.10 -47.77
CA LYS A 31 49.90 -106.89 -48.38
C LYS A 31 48.82 -105.86 -48.72
N ALA A 32 48.30 -105.19 -47.70
CA ALA A 32 47.26 -104.14 -47.82
C ALA A 32 47.60 -103.06 -48.87
N ALA A 33 48.88 -102.69 -49.03
CA ALA A 33 49.32 -101.70 -50.02
C ALA A 33 49.13 -102.11 -51.50
N ASN A 34 48.81 -103.38 -51.78
CA ASN A 34 48.53 -103.88 -53.13
C ASN A 34 47.02 -103.87 -53.48
N LEU A 35 46.16 -103.46 -52.56
CA LEU A 35 44.70 -103.46 -52.71
C LEU A 35 44.20 -102.03 -52.94
N THR A 36 43.24 -101.86 -53.86
CA THR A 36 42.56 -100.58 -54.05
C THR A 36 41.37 -100.43 -53.09
N ASP A 37 40.86 -99.21 -52.91
CA ASP A 37 39.61 -98.94 -52.20
C ASP A 37 38.47 -99.89 -52.61
N LYS A 38 38.38 -100.24 -53.90
CA LYS A 38 37.36 -101.15 -54.43
C LYS A 38 37.59 -102.61 -54.02
N ASP A 39 38.83 -103.02 -53.80
CA ASP A 39 39.15 -104.38 -53.34
C ASP A 39 38.84 -104.52 -51.84
N PHE A 40 39.11 -103.48 -51.05
CA PHE A 40 38.69 -103.39 -49.65
C PHE A 40 37.16 -103.34 -49.52
N GLU A 41 36.48 -102.50 -50.31
CA GLU A 41 35.02 -102.42 -50.35
C GLU A 41 34.41 -103.76 -50.76
N ALA A 42 34.88 -104.40 -51.83
CA ALA A 42 34.40 -105.71 -52.26
C ALA A 42 34.65 -106.84 -51.23
N LEU A 43 35.72 -106.75 -50.43
CA LEU A 43 36.00 -107.68 -49.34
C LEU A 43 35.02 -107.50 -48.17
N LEU A 44 34.74 -106.25 -47.77
CA LEU A 44 33.76 -105.95 -46.72
C LEU A 44 32.33 -106.27 -47.18
N LEU A 45 31.99 -106.00 -48.44
CA LEU A 45 30.70 -106.36 -49.04
C LEU A 45 30.48 -107.88 -49.06
N TYR A 46 31.50 -108.68 -49.35
CA TYR A 46 31.43 -110.14 -49.26
C TYR A 46 31.02 -110.59 -47.85
N PHE A 47 31.57 -109.99 -46.79
CA PHE A 47 31.18 -110.30 -45.42
C PHE A 47 29.78 -109.75 -45.08
N ASN A 48 29.42 -108.53 -45.52
CA ASN A 48 28.09 -107.95 -45.31
C ASN A 48 26.97 -108.82 -45.93
N CYS A 49 27.18 -109.35 -47.14
CA CYS A 49 26.22 -110.23 -47.81
C CYS A 49 26.09 -111.62 -47.17
N ASN A 50 26.98 -112.01 -46.25
CA ASN A 50 27.02 -113.35 -45.66
C ASN A 50 27.01 -113.36 -44.12
N LEU A 51 26.51 -112.29 -43.48
CA LEU A 51 26.47 -112.14 -42.00
C LEU A 51 25.76 -113.28 -41.26
N VAL A 52 24.77 -113.91 -41.88
CA VAL A 52 24.03 -115.05 -41.31
C VAL A 52 24.93 -116.27 -41.06
N ASN A 53 26.05 -116.38 -41.80
CA ASN A 53 27.01 -117.47 -41.72
C ASN A 53 28.22 -117.13 -40.82
N LEU A 54 28.17 -116.03 -40.05
CA LEU A 54 29.23 -115.57 -39.16
C LEU A 54 28.80 -115.59 -37.69
N THR A 55 29.73 -115.89 -36.78
CA THR A 55 29.45 -116.01 -35.34
C THR A 55 29.97 -114.81 -34.54
N GLN A 56 29.55 -114.69 -33.28
CA GLN A 56 30.08 -113.69 -32.35
C GLN A 56 31.60 -113.85 -32.06
N GLN A 57 32.19 -115.02 -32.33
CA GLN A 57 33.65 -115.19 -32.26
C GLN A 57 34.35 -114.56 -33.48
N ASP A 58 33.75 -114.70 -34.67
CA ASP A 58 34.26 -114.13 -35.92
C ASP A 58 34.28 -112.59 -35.91
N VAL A 59 33.48 -111.93 -35.06
CA VAL A 59 33.47 -110.47 -34.88
C VAL A 59 34.86 -109.90 -34.58
N GLN A 60 35.66 -110.55 -33.74
CA GLN A 60 36.99 -110.04 -33.36
C GLN A 60 37.99 -110.19 -34.52
N SER A 61 37.97 -111.35 -35.21
CA SER A 61 38.76 -111.59 -36.41
C SER A 61 38.40 -110.61 -37.55
N LEU A 62 37.11 -110.23 -37.69
CA LEU A 62 36.68 -109.19 -38.63
C LEU A 62 37.23 -107.81 -38.24
N LYS A 63 37.21 -107.44 -36.95
CA LYS A 63 37.76 -106.16 -36.48
C LYS A 63 39.26 -106.04 -36.70
N LEU A 64 40.00 -107.15 -36.76
CA LEU A 64 41.44 -107.16 -37.03
C LEU A 64 41.78 -106.77 -38.49
N LEU A 65 40.87 -106.95 -39.45
CA LEU A 65 41.11 -106.64 -40.87
C LEU A 65 41.48 -105.15 -41.08
N PRO A 66 42.64 -104.82 -41.68
CA PRO A 66 43.05 -103.43 -41.95
C PRO A 66 42.36 -102.89 -43.21
N CYS A 67 41.04 -102.98 -43.26
CA CYS A 67 40.21 -102.77 -44.45
C CYS A 67 39.14 -101.70 -44.24
N PHE A 68 38.92 -101.22 -43.02
CA PHE A 68 37.90 -100.22 -42.71
C PHE A 68 38.44 -98.83 -43.03
N LYS A 69 37.73 -98.08 -43.88
CA LYS A 69 38.16 -96.74 -44.30
C LYS A 69 37.87 -95.71 -43.22
N SER A 70 38.92 -95.11 -42.66
CA SER A 70 38.80 -94.02 -41.70
C SER A 70 38.34 -92.71 -42.35
N VAL A 71 37.85 -91.76 -41.55
CA VAL A 71 37.47 -90.41 -42.03
C VAL A 71 38.64 -89.61 -42.63
N SER A 72 39.90 -89.94 -42.31
CA SER A 72 41.08 -89.39 -42.99
C SER A 72 41.54 -90.19 -44.21
N GLY A 73 40.68 -91.07 -44.73
CA GLY A 73 40.86 -91.82 -45.98
C GLY A 73 41.79 -93.04 -45.87
N LYS A 74 42.36 -93.31 -44.70
CA LYS A 74 43.32 -94.40 -44.47
C LYS A 74 42.55 -95.68 -44.11
N HIS A 75 42.91 -96.81 -44.70
CA HIS A 75 42.36 -98.11 -44.28
C HIS A 75 43.03 -98.56 -42.98
N ILE A 76 42.22 -98.89 -41.97
CA ILE A 76 42.67 -99.20 -40.61
C ILE A 76 42.04 -100.50 -40.09
N SER A 77 42.69 -101.09 -39.10
CA SER A 77 42.15 -102.17 -38.26
C SER A 77 41.39 -101.54 -37.09
N ILE A 78 40.20 -102.05 -36.76
CA ILE A 78 39.30 -101.44 -35.75
C ILE A 78 39.26 -102.21 -34.42
N ALA A 79 40.04 -103.28 -34.29
CA ALA A 79 40.20 -104.05 -33.06
C ALA A 79 40.97 -103.28 -31.96
N CYS A 80 41.80 -102.30 -32.34
CA CYS A 80 42.70 -101.58 -31.44
C CYS A 80 42.04 -100.43 -30.66
N TYR A 81 40.73 -100.18 -30.82
CA TYR A 81 40.02 -99.02 -30.29
C TYR A 81 38.88 -99.42 -29.35
N GLY A 82 38.62 -98.62 -28.32
CA GLY A 82 37.60 -98.89 -27.31
C GLY A 82 36.17 -98.65 -27.79
N ALA A 83 35.96 -97.71 -28.71
CA ALA A 83 34.73 -97.61 -29.50
C ALA A 83 35.05 -97.19 -30.95
N ASN A 84 34.17 -97.57 -31.88
CA ASN A 84 34.31 -97.31 -33.30
C ASN A 84 33.05 -96.59 -33.78
N TYR A 85 33.22 -95.38 -34.32
CA TYR A 85 32.13 -94.52 -34.75
C TYR A 85 32.08 -94.38 -36.27
N ILE A 86 30.89 -94.20 -36.83
CA ILE A 86 30.66 -93.99 -38.27
C ILE A 86 30.09 -92.60 -38.47
N LEU A 87 30.78 -91.80 -39.28
CA LEU A 87 30.45 -90.40 -39.52
C LEU A 87 29.26 -90.27 -40.50
N ALA A 88 28.06 -89.98 -39.97
CA ALA A 88 26.83 -89.95 -40.76
C ALA A 88 26.68 -88.74 -41.71
N LYS A 89 27.48 -87.68 -41.54
CA LYS A 89 27.51 -86.48 -42.41
C LYS A 89 28.94 -85.97 -42.60
N GLY A 90 29.28 -85.45 -43.78
CA GLY A 90 30.64 -85.01 -44.10
C GLY A 90 31.10 -83.72 -43.39
N ILE A 91 31.84 -83.85 -42.29
CA ILE A 91 32.63 -82.78 -41.64
C ILE A 91 33.77 -82.31 -42.57
N PRO A 92 34.20 -81.03 -42.53
CA PRO A 92 35.37 -80.56 -43.28
C PRO A 92 36.64 -81.38 -42.98
N THR A 93 37.38 -81.74 -44.03
CA THR A 93 38.61 -82.55 -43.94
C THR A 93 39.84 -81.78 -43.43
N ALA A 94 39.68 -80.49 -43.13
CA ALA A 94 40.77 -79.60 -42.71
C ALA A 94 41.44 -80.11 -41.43
N GLU A 95 42.72 -80.49 -41.52
CA GLU A 95 43.50 -81.02 -40.39
C GLU A 95 42.81 -82.19 -39.64
N ILE A 96 41.99 -83.00 -40.33
CA ILE A 96 41.17 -84.06 -39.72
C ILE A 96 41.97 -85.07 -38.88
N ASP A 97 43.21 -85.36 -39.26
CA ASP A 97 44.13 -86.20 -38.47
C ASP A 97 44.42 -85.61 -37.06
N LYS A 98 44.35 -84.29 -36.83
CA LYS A 98 44.59 -83.70 -35.49
C LYS A 98 43.52 -84.08 -34.47
N TRP A 99 42.27 -84.21 -34.89
CA TRP A 99 41.17 -84.54 -33.98
C TRP A 99 40.77 -86.01 -34.03
N ALA A 100 40.70 -86.60 -35.23
CA ALA A 100 40.29 -87.99 -35.41
C ALA A 100 41.35 -89.00 -34.93
N HIS A 101 42.65 -88.64 -34.96
CA HIS A 101 43.69 -89.54 -34.46
C HIS A 101 43.72 -89.53 -32.92
N THR A 102 43.16 -90.60 -32.33
CA THR A 102 43.11 -90.84 -30.88
C THR A 102 43.26 -92.35 -30.65
N SER A 103 43.98 -92.78 -29.61
CA SER A 103 44.15 -94.22 -29.32
C SER A 103 42.89 -94.91 -28.79
N SER A 104 41.95 -94.16 -28.22
CA SER A 104 40.73 -94.69 -27.61
C SER A 104 39.57 -94.94 -28.59
N PHE A 105 39.54 -94.24 -29.72
CA PHE A 105 38.38 -94.21 -30.63
C PHE A 105 38.82 -94.20 -32.09
N SER A 106 38.08 -94.90 -32.96
CA SER A 106 38.19 -94.71 -34.41
C SER A 106 36.96 -94.02 -34.99
N PHE A 107 37.18 -93.25 -36.06
CA PHE A 107 36.12 -92.63 -36.86
C PHE A 107 36.22 -93.17 -38.29
N LEU A 108 35.18 -93.85 -38.73
CA LEU A 108 35.04 -94.46 -40.04
C LEU A 108 34.21 -93.57 -40.97
N ALA A 109 34.56 -93.57 -42.25
CA ALA A 109 33.71 -93.00 -43.28
C ALA A 109 32.47 -93.89 -43.46
N ASP A 110 31.28 -93.28 -43.59
CA ASP A 110 30.07 -94.05 -43.87
C ASP A 110 30.13 -94.72 -45.25
N SER A 111 29.59 -95.94 -45.30
CA SER A 111 29.30 -96.67 -46.52
C SER A 111 27.93 -97.33 -46.33
N PRO A 112 26.87 -96.78 -46.95
CA PRO A 112 25.50 -97.29 -46.78
C PRO A 112 25.31 -98.77 -47.13
N GLN A 113 26.22 -99.34 -47.95
CA GLN A 113 26.20 -100.75 -48.36
C GLN A 113 26.79 -101.70 -47.29
N LEU A 114 27.48 -101.17 -46.27
CA LEU A 114 28.12 -101.92 -45.19
C LEU A 114 27.40 -101.77 -43.85
N LYS A 115 26.21 -101.16 -43.84
CA LYS A 115 25.43 -100.82 -42.64
C LYS A 115 25.17 -102.03 -41.72
N ASP A 116 24.85 -103.18 -42.30
CA ASP A 116 24.53 -104.39 -41.53
C ASP A 116 25.79 -104.99 -40.90
N LEU A 117 26.91 -105.00 -41.63
CA LEU A 117 28.23 -105.38 -41.13
C LEU A 117 28.69 -104.43 -40.01
N TYR A 118 28.50 -103.12 -40.18
CA TYR A 118 28.80 -102.15 -39.13
C TYR A 118 27.98 -102.39 -37.85
N SER A 119 26.68 -102.70 -37.99
CA SER A 119 25.83 -103.07 -36.85
C SER A 119 26.29 -104.39 -36.20
N PHE A 120 26.69 -105.38 -36.99
CA PHE A 120 27.21 -106.68 -36.50
C PHE A 120 28.54 -106.53 -35.75
N LEU A 121 29.40 -105.60 -36.16
CA LEU A 121 30.65 -105.27 -35.49
C LEU A 121 30.47 -104.33 -34.28
N GLY A 122 29.27 -103.79 -34.05
CA GLY A 122 29.01 -102.83 -32.98
C GLY A 122 29.67 -101.47 -33.22
N CYS A 123 29.82 -101.06 -34.48
CA CYS A 123 30.21 -99.69 -34.83
C CYS A 123 28.98 -98.79 -34.75
N LEU A 124 29.06 -97.69 -34.00
CA LEU A 124 27.93 -96.81 -33.73
C LEU A 124 27.89 -95.64 -34.73
N PRO A 125 26.73 -95.28 -35.32
CA PRO A 125 26.61 -94.02 -36.03
C PRO A 125 26.77 -92.86 -35.04
N ILE A 126 27.54 -91.84 -35.42
CA ILE A 126 27.68 -90.59 -34.66
C ILE A 126 27.35 -89.41 -35.58
N ASP A 127 26.67 -88.40 -35.04
CA ASP A 127 26.34 -87.21 -35.80
C ASP A 127 27.52 -86.22 -35.85
N ASP A 128 27.55 -85.38 -36.88
CA ASP A 128 28.61 -84.38 -37.05
C ASP A 128 28.69 -83.42 -35.86
N ILE A 129 27.54 -82.95 -35.41
CA ILE A 129 27.30 -82.13 -34.21
C ILE A 129 27.89 -82.75 -32.94
N GLU A 130 27.78 -84.06 -32.75
CA GLU A 130 28.27 -84.74 -31.55
C GLU A 130 29.80 -84.90 -31.55
N ILE A 131 30.40 -85.21 -32.71
CA ILE A 131 31.86 -85.13 -32.91
C ILE A 131 32.38 -83.73 -32.60
N TYR A 132 31.68 -82.69 -33.07
CA TYR A 132 32.07 -81.32 -32.79
C TYR A 132 32.10 -81.03 -31.27
N LEU A 133 31.05 -81.42 -30.54
CA LEU A 133 30.93 -81.20 -29.10
C LEU A 133 31.96 -81.99 -28.28
N GLN A 134 32.11 -83.29 -28.55
CA GLN A 134 32.87 -84.21 -27.69
C GLN A 134 34.33 -84.42 -28.09
N HIS A 135 34.71 -84.18 -29.35
CA HIS A 135 36.00 -84.63 -29.89
C HIS A 135 36.80 -83.55 -30.64
N LEU A 136 36.12 -82.66 -31.37
CA LEU A 136 36.76 -81.63 -32.20
C LEU A 136 36.99 -80.34 -31.42
N LEU A 137 35.94 -79.74 -30.82
CA LEU A 137 36.06 -78.48 -30.09
C LEU A 137 37.06 -78.53 -28.91
N PRO A 138 37.17 -79.62 -28.11
CA PRO A 138 38.19 -79.72 -27.06
C PRO A 138 39.64 -79.65 -27.57
N LYS A 139 39.89 -79.94 -28.86
CA LYS A 139 41.22 -79.90 -29.50
C LYS A 139 41.41 -78.65 -30.39
N PHE A 140 40.39 -77.80 -30.54
CA PHE A 140 40.32 -76.76 -31.57
C PHE A 140 41.46 -75.74 -31.54
N GLU A 141 42.02 -75.43 -30.36
CA GLU A 141 43.13 -74.50 -30.24
C GLU A 141 44.45 -75.00 -30.86
N SER A 142 44.59 -76.30 -31.14
CA SER A 142 45.75 -76.84 -31.87
C SER A 142 45.64 -76.71 -33.40
N PHE A 143 44.54 -76.16 -33.93
CA PHE A 143 44.27 -76.09 -35.35
C PHE A 143 44.89 -74.83 -35.98
N SER A 144 45.32 -74.91 -37.23
CA SER A 144 45.74 -73.72 -37.98
C SER A 144 44.56 -72.80 -38.28
N TYR A 145 44.82 -71.50 -38.48
CA TYR A 145 43.77 -70.50 -38.67
C TYR A 145 42.84 -70.81 -39.87
N ASN A 146 43.37 -71.39 -40.96
CA ASN A 146 42.54 -71.83 -42.08
C ASN A 146 41.54 -72.91 -41.65
N ALA A 147 42.01 -73.98 -40.99
CA ALA A 147 41.16 -75.06 -40.50
C ALA A 147 40.14 -74.56 -39.46
N LYS A 148 40.54 -73.65 -38.55
CA LYS A 148 39.61 -72.99 -37.62
C LYS A 148 38.47 -72.28 -38.38
N VAL A 149 38.77 -71.51 -39.42
CA VAL A 149 37.73 -70.81 -40.21
C VAL A 149 36.86 -71.81 -40.99
N GLU A 150 37.44 -72.83 -41.63
CA GLU A 150 36.69 -73.86 -42.36
C GLU A 150 35.69 -74.59 -41.46
N HIS A 151 36.10 -74.98 -40.25
CA HIS A 151 35.21 -75.63 -39.28
C HIS A 151 34.15 -74.69 -38.70
N ILE A 152 34.42 -73.39 -38.56
CA ILE A 152 33.44 -72.39 -38.10
C ILE A 152 32.42 -72.05 -39.19
N VAL A 153 32.83 -72.01 -40.48
CA VAL A 153 31.90 -71.88 -41.61
C VAL A 153 30.90 -73.03 -41.63
N TYR A 154 31.39 -74.27 -41.52
CA TYR A 154 30.53 -75.45 -41.44
C TYR A 154 29.57 -75.40 -40.24
N LEU A 155 30.09 -75.14 -39.02
CA LEU A 155 29.27 -75.02 -37.82
C LEU A 155 28.20 -73.94 -37.93
N LYS A 156 28.53 -72.79 -38.52
CA LYS A 156 27.59 -71.69 -38.74
C LYS A 156 26.44 -72.11 -39.66
N ASP A 157 26.71 -72.83 -40.74
CA ASP A 157 25.65 -73.27 -41.67
C ASP A 157 24.84 -74.44 -41.08
N THR A 158 25.48 -75.41 -40.45
CA THR A 158 24.80 -76.52 -39.76
C THR A 158 23.91 -76.01 -38.63
N LEU A 159 24.44 -75.24 -37.67
CA LEU A 159 23.68 -74.78 -36.49
C LEU A 159 22.52 -73.84 -36.85
N LEU A 160 22.62 -73.03 -37.92
CA LEU A 160 21.51 -72.21 -38.40
C LEU A 160 20.44 -73.02 -39.16
N SER A 161 20.76 -74.21 -39.65
CA SER A 161 19.80 -75.12 -40.29
C SER A 161 19.07 -76.05 -39.29
N MET A 162 19.55 -76.12 -38.04
CA MET A 162 18.95 -76.95 -36.98
C MET A 162 17.71 -76.30 -36.36
N GLU A 163 16.72 -77.12 -36.01
CA GLU A 163 15.54 -76.72 -35.24
C GLU A 163 15.89 -76.05 -33.90
N GLU A 164 15.06 -75.11 -33.47
CA GLU A 164 15.28 -74.30 -32.25
C GLU A 164 15.25 -75.12 -30.95
N SER A 165 14.56 -76.26 -30.95
CA SER A 165 14.30 -77.11 -29.77
C SER A 165 15.46 -78.03 -29.38
N CYS A 166 16.52 -78.11 -30.18
CA CYS A 166 17.62 -79.05 -29.95
C CYS A 166 18.55 -78.58 -28.82
N ARG A 167 18.61 -79.32 -27.70
CA ARG A 167 19.53 -79.01 -26.57
C ARG A 167 21.00 -78.92 -26.99
N ILE A 168 21.45 -79.84 -27.86
CA ILE A 168 22.84 -79.95 -28.32
C ILE A 168 23.27 -78.69 -29.12
N LYS A 169 22.33 -78.01 -29.78
CA LYS A 169 22.55 -76.70 -30.45
C LYS A 169 23.00 -75.63 -29.46
N TYR A 170 22.36 -75.56 -28.29
CA TYR A 170 22.73 -74.63 -27.21
C TYR A 170 24.05 -75.02 -26.52
N GLU A 171 24.27 -76.30 -26.26
CA GLU A 171 25.54 -76.80 -25.69
C GLU A 171 26.74 -76.48 -26.61
N LEU A 172 26.58 -76.62 -27.93
CA LEU A 172 27.58 -76.19 -28.91
C LEU A 172 27.81 -74.67 -28.89
N TYR A 173 26.74 -73.86 -28.81
CA TYR A 173 26.90 -72.40 -28.71
C TYR A 173 27.66 -71.99 -27.43
N GLU A 174 27.38 -72.61 -26.28
CA GLU A 174 28.11 -72.39 -25.02
C GLU A 174 29.60 -72.72 -25.17
N LYS A 175 29.95 -73.88 -25.79
CA LYS A 175 31.36 -74.22 -26.04
C LYS A 175 32.03 -73.23 -27.00
N LEU A 176 31.35 -72.82 -28.06
CA LEU A 176 31.88 -71.88 -29.06
C LEU A 176 32.10 -70.48 -28.50
N GLU A 177 31.35 -70.05 -27.48
CA GLU A 177 31.55 -68.78 -26.77
C GLU A 177 32.95 -68.66 -26.13
N GLY A 178 33.63 -69.78 -25.88
CA GLY A 178 35.01 -69.84 -25.36
C GLY A 178 36.12 -69.90 -26.41
N VAL A 179 35.80 -70.23 -27.67
CA VAL A 179 36.81 -70.62 -28.69
C VAL A 179 37.45 -69.41 -29.35
N SER A 180 38.79 -69.38 -29.46
CA SER A 180 39.51 -68.25 -30.05
C SER A 180 39.80 -68.45 -31.54
N PHE A 181 39.01 -67.80 -32.40
CA PHE A 181 39.09 -67.94 -33.86
C PHE A 181 39.02 -66.62 -34.65
N ILE A 182 38.90 -65.46 -33.99
CA ILE A 182 38.91 -64.13 -34.64
C ILE A 182 40.18 -63.38 -34.21
N TYR A 183 40.93 -62.81 -35.16
CA TYR A 183 42.07 -61.94 -34.82
C TYR A 183 41.60 -60.57 -34.33
N ASP A 184 42.20 -60.05 -33.25
CA ASP A 184 42.13 -58.64 -32.87
C ASP A 184 43.12 -57.78 -33.65
N TYR A 185 42.99 -56.45 -33.54
CA TYR A 185 43.90 -55.46 -34.15
C TYR A 185 45.35 -55.52 -33.60
N SER A 186 45.66 -56.43 -32.67
CA SER A 186 47.02 -56.74 -32.19
C SER A 186 47.52 -58.11 -32.69
N ASN A 187 46.86 -58.67 -33.71
CA ASN A 187 47.12 -60.00 -34.29
C ASN A 187 47.06 -61.16 -33.27
N ARG A 188 46.23 -61.03 -32.22
CA ARG A 188 45.96 -62.13 -31.28
C ARG A 188 44.59 -62.74 -31.55
N LEU A 189 44.48 -64.06 -31.53
CA LEU A 189 43.19 -64.74 -31.60
C LEU A 189 42.38 -64.47 -30.32
N ARG A 190 41.08 -64.24 -30.49
CA ARG A 190 40.09 -63.94 -29.44
C ARG A 190 38.80 -64.72 -29.68
N PRO A 191 38.03 -64.99 -28.62
CA PRO A 191 36.65 -65.44 -28.73
C PRO A 191 35.71 -64.29 -29.09
N THR A 192 34.58 -64.59 -29.71
CA THR A 192 33.61 -63.61 -30.20
C THR A 192 33.17 -62.60 -29.15
N LYS A 193 33.02 -63.03 -27.89
CA LYS A 193 32.66 -62.17 -26.74
C LYS A 193 33.66 -61.08 -26.38
N PHE A 194 34.85 -61.06 -26.98
CA PHE A 194 35.75 -59.91 -26.89
C PHE A 194 35.17 -58.68 -27.61
N PHE A 195 34.44 -58.90 -28.71
CA PHE A 195 33.98 -57.88 -29.64
C PHE A 195 32.53 -57.43 -29.39
N TYR A 196 32.17 -56.32 -30.02
CA TYR A 196 30.81 -55.77 -30.10
C TYR A 196 30.26 -55.88 -31.52
N ASP A 197 28.94 -55.83 -31.63
CA ASP A 197 28.22 -55.84 -32.90
C ASP A 197 28.18 -54.43 -33.52
N GLU A 198 28.84 -54.25 -34.65
CA GLU A 198 28.88 -52.99 -35.41
C GLU A 198 27.51 -52.62 -36.02
N THR A 199 26.58 -53.57 -36.16
CA THR A 199 25.22 -53.28 -36.65
C THR A 199 24.36 -52.52 -35.62
N VAL A 200 24.78 -52.47 -34.36
CA VAL A 200 24.10 -51.77 -33.27
C VAL A 200 24.59 -50.32 -33.24
N LYS A 201 23.76 -49.38 -33.73
CA LYS A 201 24.13 -47.97 -33.92
C LYS A 201 24.74 -47.30 -32.68
N VAL A 202 24.28 -47.64 -31.47
CA VAL A 202 24.86 -47.10 -30.23
C VAL A 202 26.32 -47.52 -30.04
N PHE A 203 26.69 -48.76 -30.38
CA PHE A 203 28.08 -49.19 -30.30
C PHE A 203 28.92 -48.55 -31.42
N GLU A 204 28.44 -48.57 -32.66
CA GLU A 204 29.10 -47.96 -33.84
C GLU A 204 29.58 -46.52 -33.58
N VAL A 205 28.76 -45.69 -32.92
CA VAL A 205 29.08 -44.27 -32.69
C VAL A 205 29.85 -43.99 -31.37
N MET A 206 29.82 -44.91 -30.40
CA MET A 206 30.46 -44.73 -29.08
C MET A 206 31.79 -45.47 -28.93
N LEU A 207 31.98 -46.61 -29.61
CA LEU A 207 33.15 -47.47 -29.44
C LEU A 207 34.17 -47.26 -30.56
N PRO A 208 35.49 -47.33 -30.25
CA PRO A 208 36.53 -47.23 -31.28
C PRO A 208 36.54 -48.51 -32.13
N ALA A 209 36.91 -48.37 -33.42
CA ALA A 209 36.96 -49.46 -34.41
C ALA A 209 37.59 -50.78 -33.91
N LYS A 210 38.61 -50.69 -33.04
CA LYS A 210 39.27 -51.82 -32.37
C LYS A 210 38.38 -52.70 -31.49
N SER A 211 37.11 -52.34 -31.30
CA SER A 211 36.13 -53.06 -30.49
C SER A 211 35.22 -53.97 -31.33
N PHE A 212 35.24 -53.84 -32.66
CA PHE A 212 34.46 -54.65 -33.61
C PHE A 212 35.32 -55.74 -34.26
N ILE A 213 34.68 -56.70 -34.91
CA ILE A 213 35.35 -57.78 -35.64
C ILE A 213 36.01 -57.20 -36.90
N PRO A 214 37.34 -57.34 -37.10
CA PRO A 214 38.01 -56.78 -38.26
C PRO A 214 37.50 -57.37 -39.58
N CYS A 215 37.34 -56.53 -40.61
CA CYS A 215 36.84 -56.94 -41.92
C CYS A 215 37.63 -58.08 -42.57
N ASP A 216 38.91 -58.26 -42.22
CA ASP A 216 39.76 -59.35 -42.72
C ASP A 216 39.30 -60.74 -42.25
N PHE A 217 38.58 -60.85 -41.13
CA PHE A 217 37.89 -62.09 -40.76
C PHE A 217 36.79 -62.42 -41.79
N PHE A 218 35.93 -61.46 -42.11
CA PHE A 218 34.85 -61.66 -43.09
C PHE A 218 35.38 -61.92 -44.51
N LYS A 219 36.43 -61.23 -44.95
CA LYS A 219 37.14 -61.56 -46.22
C LYS A 219 37.66 -63.01 -46.22
N LYS A 220 38.20 -63.49 -45.09
CA LYS A 220 38.70 -64.86 -44.98
C LYS A 220 37.58 -65.91 -45.00
N VAL A 221 36.46 -65.62 -44.32
CA VAL A 221 35.23 -66.40 -44.39
C VAL A 221 34.69 -66.47 -45.82
N GLU A 222 34.70 -65.36 -46.57
CA GLU A 222 34.26 -65.30 -47.97
C GLU A 222 35.13 -66.14 -48.91
N GLN A 223 36.46 -66.07 -48.77
CA GLN A 223 37.42 -66.92 -49.50
C GLN A 223 37.18 -68.42 -49.28
N VAL A 224 36.80 -68.81 -48.06
CA VAL A 224 36.55 -70.20 -47.67
C VAL A 224 35.18 -70.67 -48.15
N SER A 225 34.13 -69.89 -47.89
CA SER A 225 32.74 -70.27 -48.15
C SER A 225 32.32 -70.20 -49.62
N LYS A 226 33.05 -69.44 -50.47
CA LYS A 226 32.82 -69.32 -51.92
C LYS A 226 31.33 -69.11 -52.28
N PRO A 227 30.69 -68.04 -51.75
CA PRO A 227 29.25 -67.85 -51.88
C PRO A 227 28.81 -67.79 -53.35
N LYS A 228 27.70 -68.48 -53.68
CA LYS A 228 27.19 -68.66 -55.06
C LYS A 228 27.00 -67.37 -55.86
N ASN A 229 26.81 -66.24 -55.17
CA ASN A 229 26.55 -64.93 -55.78
C ASN A 229 27.78 -63.99 -55.74
N GLY A 230 28.95 -64.46 -55.31
CA GLY A 230 30.18 -63.64 -55.26
C GLY A 230 30.22 -62.56 -54.17
N THR A 231 29.34 -62.62 -53.17
CA THR A 231 29.34 -61.70 -52.01
C THR A 231 28.81 -62.40 -50.76
N LEU A 232 29.47 -62.19 -49.62
CA LEU A 232 29.10 -62.76 -48.32
C LEU A 232 27.88 -62.05 -47.71
N LEU A 233 26.83 -62.82 -47.39
CA LEU A 233 25.69 -62.32 -46.60
C LEU A 233 26.06 -62.24 -45.12
N LEU A 234 26.24 -61.01 -44.61
CA LEU A 234 26.66 -60.77 -43.22
C LEU A 234 25.56 -61.03 -42.18
N SER A 235 24.28 -60.84 -42.49
CA SER A 235 23.18 -60.99 -41.51
C SER A 235 23.11 -62.39 -40.85
N PRO A 236 23.19 -63.52 -41.60
CA PRO A 236 23.31 -64.85 -40.99
C PRO A 236 24.57 -65.02 -40.13
N TRP A 237 25.68 -64.36 -40.50
CA TRP A 237 26.92 -64.40 -39.73
C TRP A 237 26.81 -63.62 -38.42
N ILE A 238 26.26 -62.41 -38.43
CA ILE A 238 26.00 -61.64 -37.20
C ILE A 238 25.04 -62.42 -36.28
N THR A 239 24.00 -63.05 -36.84
CA THR A 239 23.06 -63.90 -36.07
C THR A 239 23.78 -65.06 -35.38
N PHE A 240 24.60 -65.82 -36.10
CA PHE A 240 25.44 -66.87 -35.52
C PHE A 240 26.43 -66.34 -34.47
N LEU A 241 27.09 -65.21 -34.74
CA LEU A 241 28.07 -64.62 -33.83
C LEU A 241 27.42 -64.11 -32.53
N ARG A 242 26.19 -63.57 -32.57
CA ARG A 242 25.40 -63.23 -31.37
C ARG A 242 25.14 -64.44 -30.49
N ASN A 243 24.76 -65.58 -31.09
CA ASN A 243 24.51 -66.83 -30.35
C ASN A 243 25.78 -67.37 -29.65
N ILE A 244 26.97 -66.99 -30.10
CA ILE A 244 28.26 -67.33 -29.46
C ILE A 244 28.93 -66.13 -28.77
N GLY A 245 28.12 -65.18 -28.29
CA GLY A 245 28.53 -64.14 -27.35
C GLY A 245 28.90 -62.78 -27.94
N LEU A 246 28.67 -62.50 -29.22
CA LEU A 246 28.86 -61.15 -29.78
C LEU A 246 27.96 -60.15 -29.05
N LYS A 247 28.56 -59.11 -28.45
CA LYS A 247 27.83 -58.13 -27.64
C LYS A 247 26.98 -57.22 -28.51
N HIS A 248 25.67 -57.43 -28.45
CA HIS A 248 24.67 -56.70 -29.24
C HIS A 248 23.60 -56.00 -28.38
N GLU A 249 23.41 -56.41 -27.12
CA GLU A 249 22.55 -55.71 -26.17
C GLU A 249 23.29 -54.57 -25.46
N VAL A 250 22.64 -53.41 -25.32
CA VAL A 250 23.17 -52.26 -24.57
C VAL A 250 22.52 -52.23 -23.19
N SER A 251 23.28 -52.50 -22.13
CA SER A 251 22.75 -52.44 -20.75
C SER A 251 22.41 -51.00 -20.32
N GLN A 252 21.48 -50.86 -19.37
CA GLN A 252 21.08 -49.53 -18.84
C GLN A 252 22.29 -48.74 -18.31
N GLN A 253 23.24 -49.42 -17.64
CA GLN A 253 24.48 -48.82 -17.16
C GLN A 253 25.40 -48.34 -18.29
N GLN A 254 25.49 -49.09 -19.42
CA GLN A 254 26.24 -48.64 -20.59
C GLN A 254 25.63 -47.38 -21.21
N VAL A 255 24.29 -47.25 -21.27
CA VAL A 255 23.66 -46.02 -21.78
C VAL A 255 23.99 -44.80 -20.89
N LEU A 256 23.91 -44.95 -19.56
CA LEU A 256 24.32 -43.88 -18.63
C LEU A 256 25.82 -43.55 -18.73
N GLN A 257 26.67 -44.56 -18.93
CA GLN A 257 28.11 -44.38 -19.13
C GLN A 257 28.41 -43.66 -20.46
N PHE A 258 27.76 -44.04 -21.55
CA PHE A 258 27.92 -43.40 -22.85
C PHE A 258 27.46 -41.93 -22.82
N ALA A 259 26.34 -41.61 -22.15
CA ALA A 259 25.92 -40.23 -21.93
C ALA A 259 26.97 -39.42 -21.13
N LYS A 260 27.56 -39.99 -20.06
CA LYS A 260 28.67 -39.36 -19.31
C LYS A 260 29.91 -39.17 -20.18
N GLU A 261 30.25 -40.14 -21.02
CA GLU A 261 31.37 -40.04 -21.96
C GLU A 261 31.16 -38.96 -23.03
N VAL A 262 29.95 -38.79 -23.57
CA VAL A 262 29.63 -37.66 -24.48
C VAL A 262 29.88 -36.31 -23.78
N SER A 263 29.42 -36.16 -22.53
CA SER A 263 29.61 -34.93 -21.74
C SER A 263 31.09 -34.57 -21.48
N ILE A 264 32.00 -35.56 -21.50
CA ILE A 264 33.43 -35.37 -21.24
C ILE A 264 34.21 -35.28 -22.56
N LYS A 265 34.09 -36.29 -23.43
CA LYS A 265 34.89 -36.43 -24.66
C LYS A 265 34.60 -35.34 -25.68
N SER A 266 33.37 -34.81 -25.73
CA SER A 266 33.08 -33.64 -26.58
C SER A 266 33.98 -32.45 -26.27
N GLN A 267 34.41 -32.30 -25.01
CA GLN A 267 35.31 -31.23 -24.56
C GLN A 267 36.78 -31.65 -24.67
N THR A 268 37.15 -32.86 -24.25
CA THR A 268 38.56 -33.30 -24.17
C THR A 268 39.14 -33.80 -25.50
N GLU A 269 38.31 -34.31 -26.41
CA GLU A 269 38.72 -34.86 -27.72
C GLU A 269 38.31 -33.95 -28.90
N SER A 270 37.88 -32.71 -28.61
CA SER A 270 37.52 -31.68 -29.60
C SER A 270 36.60 -32.15 -30.74
N TRP A 271 35.56 -32.92 -30.41
CA TRP A 271 34.59 -33.43 -31.38
C TRP A 271 33.82 -32.29 -32.08
N THR A 272 33.54 -32.44 -33.37
CA THR A 272 32.75 -31.44 -34.11
C THR A 272 31.28 -31.46 -33.68
N LYS A 273 30.56 -30.34 -33.89
CA LYS A 273 29.15 -30.18 -33.48
C LYS A 273 28.26 -31.25 -34.13
N GLU A 274 28.56 -31.60 -35.38
CA GLU A 274 27.85 -32.61 -36.18
C GLU A 274 28.09 -34.03 -35.62
N LYS A 275 29.33 -34.34 -35.21
CA LYS A 275 29.66 -35.61 -34.55
C LYS A 275 28.92 -35.76 -33.23
N VAL A 276 28.94 -34.72 -32.38
CA VAL A 276 28.23 -34.73 -31.08
C VAL A 276 26.72 -34.90 -31.31
N GLN A 277 26.12 -34.12 -32.21
CA GLN A 277 24.69 -34.24 -32.53
C GLN A 277 24.33 -35.65 -33.03
N THR A 278 25.14 -36.25 -33.90
CA THR A 278 24.88 -37.59 -34.44
C THR A 278 24.88 -38.65 -33.33
N ILE A 279 25.85 -38.58 -32.40
CA ILE A 279 25.92 -39.48 -31.24
C ILE A 279 24.72 -39.29 -30.31
N VAL A 280 24.36 -38.05 -30.01
CA VAL A 280 23.22 -37.70 -29.15
C VAL A 280 21.90 -38.18 -29.78
N ASP A 281 21.69 -37.96 -31.07
CA ASP A 281 20.50 -38.41 -31.80
C ASP A 281 20.36 -39.94 -31.78
N VAL A 282 21.46 -40.68 -31.94
CA VAL A 282 21.47 -42.15 -31.87
C VAL A 282 21.13 -42.64 -30.46
N LEU A 283 21.72 -42.05 -29.41
CA LEU A 283 21.39 -42.37 -28.02
C LEU A 283 19.92 -42.09 -27.70
N LEU A 284 19.39 -40.93 -28.11
CA LEU A 284 17.99 -40.55 -27.90
C LEU A 284 17.02 -41.48 -28.65
N ASN A 285 17.35 -41.89 -29.89
CA ASN A 285 16.53 -42.84 -30.64
C ASN A 285 16.49 -44.22 -29.95
N HIS A 286 17.63 -44.70 -29.47
CA HIS A 286 17.70 -45.95 -28.70
C HIS A 286 16.85 -45.88 -27.43
N ILE A 287 17.01 -44.81 -26.64
CA ILE A 287 16.30 -44.62 -25.36
C ILE A 287 14.79 -44.51 -25.55
N PHE A 288 14.31 -43.68 -26.48
CA PHE A 288 12.88 -43.34 -26.57
C PHE A 288 12.06 -44.12 -27.61
N LYS A 289 12.68 -44.84 -28.57
CA LYS A 289 11.95 -45.58 -29.62
C LYS A 289 12.21 -47.09 -29.66
N GLU A 290 13.39 -47.51 -29.22
CA GLU A 290 13.82 -48.91 -29.27
C GLU A 290 13.67 -49.62 -27.91
N ARG A 291 13.62 -48.88 -26.79
CA ARG A 291 13.77 -49.44 -25.43
C ARG A 291 12.67 -49.02 -24.46
N THR A 292 11.57 -49.76 -24.44
CA THR A 292 10.45 -49.53 -23.52
C THR A 292 10.76 -49.86 -22.05
N ASP A 293 11.79 -50.68 -21.76
CA ASP A 293 12.24 -50.99 -20.40
C ASP A 293 12.88 -49.79 -19.69
N LEU A 294 13.56 -48.91 -20.44
CA LEU A 294 14.23 -47.71 -19.92
C LEU A 294 13.24 -46.63 -19.45
N ILE A 295 11.96 -46.77 -19.78
CA ILE A 295 10.90 -45.81 -19.42
C ILE A 295 10.49 -45.96 -17.95
N GLN A 296 10.78 -47.11 -17.31
CA GLN A 296 10.37 -47.41 -15.94
C GLN A 296 11.55 -47.38 -14.95
N GLY A 297 11.28 -47.00 -13.70
CA GLY A 297 12.26 -47.03 -12.61
C GLY A 297 13.13 -45.76 -12.46
N ALA A 298 14.37 -45.94 -11.97
CA ALA A 298 15.25 -44.82 -11.62
C ALA A 298 16.07 -44.26 -12.81
N PHE A 299 16.22 -45.02 -13.89
CA PHE A 299 17.10 -44.70 -15.03
C PHE A 299 16.92 -43.29 -15.58
N LEU A 300 15.67 -42.86 -15.83
CA LEU A 300 15.39 -41.51 -16.37
C LEU A 300 15.81 -40.39 -15.42
N LYS A 301 15.78 -40.61 -14.10
CA LYS A 301 16.19 -39.62 -13.10
C LYS A 301 17.72 -39.47 -13.05
N GLU A 302 18.46 -40.56 -13.26
CA GLU A 302 19.92 -40.50 -13.41
C GLU A 302 20.32 -39.87 -14.74
N LEU A 303 19.69 -40.29 -15.85
CA LEU A 303 19.90 -39.74 -17.19
C LEU A 303 19.62 -38.21 -17.22
N SER A 304 18.58 -37.78 -16.51
CA SER A 304 18.15 -36.38 -16.43
C SER A 304 19.22 -35.40 -15.94
N MET A 305 20.14 -35.88 -15.11
CA MET A 305 21.20 -35.06 -14.51
C MET A 305 22.44 -34.91 -15.39
N ILE A 306 22.58 -35.72 -16.45
CA ILE A 306 23.80 -35.76 -17.28
C ILE A 306 23.76 -34.66 -18.37
N THR A 307 24.83 -33.88 -18.48
CA THR A 307 25.00 -32.78 -19.44
C THR A 307 25.49 -33.26 -20.82
N PHE A 308 24.70 -34.10 -21.50
CA PHE A 308 25.09 -34.71 -22.78
C PHE A 308 24.32 -34.21 -24.00
N LEU A 309 23.25 -33.43 -23.82
CA LEU A 309 22.34 -33.04 -24.91
C LEU A 309 22.82 -31.78 -25.62
N CYS A 310 22.67 -31.72 -26.95
CA CYS A 310 22.76 -30.47 -27.68
C CYS A 310 21.51 -29.60 -27.39
N PRO A 311 21.64 -28.32 -26.97
CA PRO A 311 20.50 -27.41 -26.87
C PRO A 311 19.92 -27.05 -28.23
N GLU A 312 18.61 -26.81 -28.28
CA GLU A 312 17.92 -26.29 -29.48
C GLU A 312 18.50 -24.92 -29.89
N ARG A 313 18.71 -24.68 -31.19
CA ARG A 313 19.43 -23.50 -31.67
C ARG A 313 18.47 -22.38 -32.07
N ALA A 314 18.60 -21.21 -31.45
CA ALA A 314 17.81 -20.04 -31.81
C ALA A 314 18.01 -19.63 -33.29
N PRO A 315 16.95 -19.19 -34.00
CA PRO A 315 17.06 -18.64 -35.35
C PRO A 315 18.06 -17.47 -35.45
N LYS A 316 18.67 -17.31 -36.64
CA LYS A 316 19.66 -16.25 -36.91
C LYS A 316 19.12 -14.84 -36.62
N GLU A 317 17.83 -14.61 -36.87
CA GLU A 317 17.08 -13.40 -36.49
C GLU A 317 17.26 -13.05 -35.00
N LEU A 318 17.03 -14.04 -34.13
CA LEU A 318 17.08 -13.87 -32.68
C LEU A 318 18.50 -13.74 -32.16
N ILE A 319 19.47 -14.43 -32.78
CA ILE A 319 20.89 -14.31 -32.43
C ILE A 319 21.44 -12.92 -32.80
N LYS A 320 20.96 -12.31 -33.90
CA LYS A 320 21.26 -10.91 -34.26
C LYS A 320 20.71 -9.93 -33.22
N LEU A 321 19.57 -10.26 -32.61
CA LEU A 321 18.92 -9.46 -31.57
C LEU A 321 19.66 -9.61 -30.22
N HIS A 322 19.92 -10.85 -29.77
CA HIS A 322 20.71 -11.13 -28.56
C HIS A 322 21.26 -12.58 -28.62
N SER A 323 22.49 -12.79 -28.12
CA SER A 323 23.10 -14.13 -28.03
C SER A 323 22.25 -15.11 -27.21
N GLN A 324 22.37 -16.40 -27.52
CA GLN A 324 21.61 -17.43 -26.82
C GLN A 324 22.16 -17.68 -25.39
N TYR A 325 21.31 -18.15 -24.47
CA TYR A 325 21.69 -18.44 -23.10
C TYR A 325 22.93 -19.35 -23.03
N GLN A 326 23.93 -18.93 -22.23
CA GLN A 326 25.22 -19.61 -22.06
C GLN A 326 26.08 -19.73 -23.35
N GLU A 327 25.77 -19.01 -24.42
CA GLU A 327 26.60 -18.97 -25.62
C GLU A 327 27.94 -18.27 -25.38
N MET A 328 29.05 -18.95 -25.71
CA MET A 328 30.40 -18.40 -25.70
C MET A 328 31.04 -18.57 -27.07
N SER A 329 31.51 -17.49 -27.68
CA SER A 329 32.22 -17.50 -28.98
C SER A 329 31.50 -18.29 -30.09
N GLY A 330 30.18 -18.16 -30.20
CA GLY A 330 29.36 -18.87 -31.21
C GLY A 330 29.15 -20.37 -30.94
N THR A 331 29.42 -20.82 -29.71
CA THR A 331 29.26 -22.21 -29.28
C THR A 331 28.43 -22.27 -28.00
N LEU A 332 27.53 -23.25 -27.94
CA LEU A 332 26.71 -23.55 -26.77
C LEU A 332 27.30 -24.76 -26.04
N PRO A 333 27.28 -24.77 -24.69
CA PRO A 333 27.61 -25.97 -23.92
C PRO A 333 26.51 -27.03 -24.08
N LEU A 334 26.85 -28.28 -23.76
CA LEU A 334 25.86 -29.35 -23.65
C LEU A 334 24.99 -29.16 -22.42
N ILE A 335 23.70 -29.46 -22.57
CA ILE A 335 22.67 -29.32 -21.54
C ILE A 335 22.24 -30.69 -21.02
N ARG A 336 21.45 -30.68 -19.95
CA ARG A 336 20.82 -31.86 -19.35
C ARG A 336 19.29 -31.73 -19.43
N PHE A 337 18.53 -32.78 -19.12
CA PHE A 337 17.07 -32.64 -19.04
C PHE A 337 16.65 -31.81 -17.82
N SER A 338 17.20 -32.08 -16.62
CA SER A 338 16.78 -31.42 -15.37
C SER A 338 16.90 -29.89 -15.42
N GLY A 339 15.76 -29.21 -15.42
CA GLY A 339 15.64 -27.75 -15.46
C GLY A 339 15.69 -27.11 -16.86
N SER A 340 15.75 -27.90 -17.93
CA SER A 340 15.62 -27.40 -19.30
C SER A 340 14.16 -27.33 -19.74
N GLN A 341 13.84 -26.41 -20.65
CA GLN A 341 12.48 -26.28 -21.18
C GLN A 341 12.18 -27.36 -22.23
N VAL A 342 11.01 -27.99 -22.14
CA VAL A 342 10.44 -28.86 -23.18
C VAL A 342 9.19 -28.20 -23.78
N ASN A 343 8.70 -28.71 -24.91
CA ASN A 343 7.49 -28.17 -25.54
C ASN A 343 6.45 -29.26 -25.93
N PRO A 344 5.47 -29.53 -25.05
CA PRO A 344 4.38 -30.46 -25.33
C PRO A 344 3.05 -29.76 -25.73
N LYS A 345 2.99 -28.41 -25.78
CA LYS A 345 1.72 -27.65 -25.90
C LYS A 345 1.75 -26.45 -26.87
N PHE A 346 2.91 -25.87 -27.14
CA PHE A 346 3.10 -24.69 -27.99
C PHE A 346 3.91 -25.05 -29.24
N LYS A 347 4.17 -24.10 -30.15
CA LYS A 347 5.16 -24.35 -31.22
C LYS A 347 6.56 -24.08 -30.70
N GLN A 348 7.55 -24.82 -31.19
CA GLN A 348 8.96 -24.71 -30.77
C GLN A 348 9.46 -23.25 -30.89
N THR A 349 9.02 -22.54 -31.93
CA THR A 349 9.26 -21.10 -32.15
C THR A 349 8.84 -20.20 -30.98
N ASP A 350 7.74 -20.52 -30.32
CA ASP A 350 7.05 -19.61 -29.40
C ASP A 350 7.73 -19.66 -28.03
N ILE A 351 8.09 -20.87 -27.58
CA ILE A 351 8.96 -21.06 -26.42
C ILE A 351 10.35 -20.47 -26.65
N ILE A 352 10.91 -20.59 -27.87
CA ILE A 352 12.17 -19.93 -28.23
C ILE A 352 12.03 -18.40 -28.07
N HIS A 353 11.00 -17.74 -28.63
CA HIS A 353 10.79 -16.30 -28.43
C HIS A 353 10.69 -15.90 -26.95
N LEU A 354 10.07 -16.73 -26.10
CA LEU A 354 9.88 -16.43 -24.68
C LEU A 354 11.13 -16.61 -23.82
N LEU A 355 12.09 -17.46 -24.20
CA LEU A 355 13.14 -17.93 -23.29
C LEU A 355 14.60 -17.88 -23.78
N TRP A 356 14.90 -17.72 -25.08
CA TRP A 356 16.23 -18.07 -25.63
C TRP A 356 17.45 -17.40 -24.98
N THR A 357 17.33 -16.20 -24.42
CA THR A 357 18.43 -15.49 -23.74
C THR A 357 18.57 -15.85 -22.25
N SER A 358 17.67 -16.67 -21.71
CA SER A 358 17.47 -16.86 -20.25
C SER A 358 17.52 -18.31 -19.76
N SER A 359 17.25 -19.29 -20.62
CA SER A 359 17.06 -20.70 -20.24
C SER A 359 17.50 -21.64 -21.37
N PRO A 360 18.04 -22.84 -21.07
CA PRO A 360 18.26 -23.87 -22.07
C PRO A 360 16.92 -24.47 -22.55
N ILE A 361 16.85 -24.78 -23.84
CA ILE A 361 15.67 -25.34 -24.52
C ILE A 361 16.09 -26.69 -25.11
N LEU A 362 15.27 -27.73 -24.89
CA LEU A 362 15.51 -29.06 -25.41
C LEU A 362 15.17 -29.15 -26.90
N PRO A 363 15.98 -29.87 -27.70
CA PRO A 363 15.67 -30.12 -29.10
C PRO A 363 14.48 -31.07 -29.23
N GLU A 364 13.73 -30.97 -30.33
CA GLU A 364 12.53 -31.80 -30.55
C GLU A 364 12.83 -33.30 -30.43
N LYS A 365 14.00 -33.77 -30.87
CA LYS A 365 14.44 -35.17 -30.77
C LYS A 365 14.69 -35.67 -29.34
N ALA A 366 14.90 -34.77 -28.37
CA ALA A 366 14.98 -35.11 -26.95
C ALA A 366 13.60 -35.17 -26.28
N THR A 367 12.53 -34.80 -27.00
CA THR A 367 11.14 -34.91 -26.55
C THR A 367 10.53 -36.20 -27.13
N PRO A 368 10.01 -37.13 -26.33
CA PRO A 368 9.36 -38.33 -26.86
C PRO A 368 8.08 -37.94 -27.61
N SER A 369 8.10 -37.99 -28.94
CA SER A 369 6.99 -37.53 -29.80
C SER A 369 5.78 -38.45 -29.74
N SER A 370 6.02 -39.72 -29.43
CA SER A 370 5.02 -40.75 -29.12
C SER A 370 5.73 -41.87 -28.36
N ILE A 371 5.30 -42.15 -27.14
CA ILE A 371 5.57 -43.46 -26.52
C ILE A 371 4.65 -44.46 -27.24
N LYS A 372 5.17 -45.61 -27.66
CA LYS A 372 4.31 -46.68 -28.21
C LYS A 372 3.38 -47.15 -27.09
N ASP A 373 2.07 -47.11 -27.31
CA ASP A 373 1.10 -47.62 -26.34
C ASP A 373 1.45 -49.07 -25.97
N GLN A 374 1.72 -49.30 -24.68
CA GLN A 374 2.07 -50.62 -24.18
C GLN A 374 0.80 -51.48 -24.14
N GLU A 375 0.75 -52.55 -24.94
CA GLU A 375 -0.36 -53.51 -24.93
C GLU A 375 -0.57 -54.07 -23.51
N GLY A 376 -1.71 -53.74 -22.90
CA GLY A 376 -2.03 -54.09 -21.50
C GLY A 376 -1.90 -52.96 -20.48
N SER A 377 -1.44 -51.76 -20.86
CA SER A 377 -1.47 -50.58 -19.99
C SER A 377 -2.90 -50.02 -19.85
N ALA A 378 -3.31 -49.73 -18.63
CA ALA A 378 -4.55 -49.00 -18.33
C ALA A 378 -4.39 -47.47 -18.41
N VAL A 379 -3.18 -46.99 -18.69
CA VAL A 379 -2.79 -45.57 -18.71
C VAL A 379 -2.51 -45.13 -20.15
N THR A 380 -3.10 -44.02 -20.58
CA THR A 380 -3.01 -43.54 -21.98
C THR A 380 -1.59 -43.09 -22.34
N GLY A 381 -1.23 -43.14 -23.64
CA GLY A 381 0.08 -42.69 -24.12
C GLY A 381 0.44 -41.24 -23.75
N GLN A 382 -0.56 -40.36 -23.57
CA GLN A 382 -0.33 -38.98 -23.08
C GLN A 382 0.05 -38.95 -21.60
N GLU A 383 -0.64 -39.70 -20.74
CA GLU A 383 -0.30 -39.80 -19.32
C GLU A 383 1.07 -40.48 -19.11
N GLN A 384 1.43 -41.44 -19.97
CA GLN A 384 2.78 -42.02 -19.99
C GLN A 384 3.85 -40.98 -20.39
N LEU A 385 3.55 -40.13 -21.39
CA LEU A 385 4.45 -39.04 -21.78
C LEU A 385 4.65 -38.04 -20.63
N ASP A 386 3.57 -37.61 -19.97
CA ASP A 386 3.66 -36.71 -18.83
C ASP A 386 4.44 -37.35 -17.66
N GLN A 387 4.31 -38.65 -17.41
CA GLN A 387 5.15 -39.36 -16.44
C GLN A 387 6.65 -39.34 -16.82
N VAL A 388 7.00 -39.56 -18.10
CA VAL A 388 8.39 -39.49 -18.57
C VAL A 388 8.96 -38.08 -18.43
N LEU A 389 8.23 -37.04 -18.83
CA LEU A 389 8.67 -35.66 -18.70
C LEU A 389 8.86 -35.26 -17.22
N ASN A 390 7.97 -35.69 -16.33
CA ASN A 390 8.14 -35.51 -14.88
C ASN A 390 9.37 -36.26 -14.33
N MET A 391 9.63 -37.50 -14.76
CA MET A 391 10.84 -38.24 -14.35
C MET A 391 12.13 -37.64 -14.91
N LEU A 392 12.06 -37.00 -16.08
CA LEU A 392 13.15 -36.22 -16.66
C LEU A 392 13.31 -34.81 -16.04
N ALA A 393 12.42 -34.39 -15.13
CA ALA A 393 12.49 -33.10 -14.42
C ALA A 393 12.64 -31.88 -15.38
N VAL A 394 11.96 -31.91 -16.52
CA VAL A 394 11.93 -30.83 -17.51
C VAL A 394 10.82 -29.83 -17.18
N SER A 395 10.97 -28.57 -17.62
CA SER A 395 9.94 -27.54 -17.46
C SER A 395 8.95 -27.58 -18.64
N LEU A 396 7.67 -27.86 -18.36
CA LEU A 396 6.60 -27.97 -19.37
C LEU A 396 6.11 -26.59 -19.82
N ASP A 397 5.76 -25.73 -18.85
CA ASP A 397 5.24 -24.38 -19.08
C ASP A 397 6.37 -23.34 -18.82
N PRO A 398 6.45 -22.21 -19.55
CA PRO A 398 7.56 -21.26 -19.39
C PRO A 398 7.65 -20.62 -17.99
N PRO A 399 8.81 -20.67 -17.29
CA PRO A 399 8.97 -20.03 -16.00
C PRO A 399 8.94 -18.49 -16.09
N LEU A 400 8.02 -17.86 -15.36
CA LEU A 400 7.76 -16.41 -15.40
C LEU A 400 9.03 -15.56 -15.21
N GLU A 401 9.88 -15.91 -14.24
CA GLU A 401 11.15 -15.21 -13.97
C GLU A 401 12.11 -15.26 -15.16
N LYS A 402 12.12 -16.38 -15.90
CA LYS A 402 12.94 -16.55 -17.11
C LYS A 402 12.38 -15.73 -18.26
N VAL A 403 11.07 -15.74 -18.48
CA VAL A 403 10.40 -14.88 -19.48
C VAL A 403 10.68 -13.40 -19.22
N ILE A 404 10.63 -12.97 -17.95
CA ILE A 404 10.94 -11.58 -17.55
C ILE A 404 12.43 -11.26 -17.70
N SER A 405 13.33 -12.20 -17.39
CA SER A 405 14.77 -12.04 -17.70
C SER A 405 15.02 -11.90 -19.19
N ASN A 406 14.37 -12.72 -20.02
CA ASN A 406 14.46 -12.67 -21.47
C ASN A 406 13.97 -11.31 -21.99
N CYS A 407 12.79 -10.88 -21.53
CA CYS A 407 12.22 -9.57 -21.83
C CYS A 407 13.18 -8.41 -21.53
N LYS A 408 13.84 -8.42 -20.36
CA LYS A 408 14.81 -7.37 -19.99
C LYS A 408 16.01 -7.32 -20.94
N ASN A 409 16.57 -8.47 -21.29
CA ASN A 409 17.67 -8.57 -22.24
C ASN A 409 17.30 -7.94 -23.60
N ILE A 410 16.07 -8.18 -24.07
CA ILE A 410 15.53 -7.65 -25.33
C ILE A 410 15.23 -6.14 -25.27
N CYS A 411 14.74 -5.65 -24.12
CA CYS A 411 14.41 -4.23 -23.93
C CYS A 411 15.66 -3.32 -23.85
N ASN A 412 16.80 -3.88 -23.43
CA ASN A 412 18.06 -3.16 -23.27
C ASN A 412 18.88 -2.98 -24.57
N ILE A 413 18.32 -3.31 -25.73
CA ILE A 413 19.05 -3.31 -27.01
C ILE A 413 19.13 -1.90 -27.59
N SER A 414 20.35 -1.33 -27.52
CA SER A 414 20.73 -0.05 -28.12
C SER A 414 20.71 -0.09 -29.66
N SER A 415 20.35 1.03 -30.28
CA SER A 415 20.49 1.31 -31.73
C SER A 415 20.09 0.14 -32.66
N PRO A 416 18.81 -0.26 -32.69
CA PRO A 416 18.34 -1.31 -33.60
C PRO A 416 18.28 -0.83 -35.06
N ASP A 417 18.39 -1.76 -36.00
CA ASP A 417 17.99 -1.57 -37.40
C ASP A 417 16.58 -2.12 -37.67
N ASP A 418 16.03 -1.87 -38.87
CA ASP A 418 14.66 -2.21 -39.25
C ASP A 418 14.32 -3.70 -39.07
N GLU A 419 15.25 -4.61 -39.38
CA GLU A 419 15.08 -6.05 -39.16
C GLU A 419 15.16 -6.42 -37.68
N ILE A 420 16.04 -5.77 -36.91
CA ILE A 420 16.10 -5.90 -35.45
C ILE A 420 14.79 -5.40 -34.82
N VAL A 421 14.21 -4.29 -35.29
CA VAL A 421 12.91 -3.78 -34.81
C VAL A 421 11.79 -4.77 -35.11
N LYS A 422 11.64 -5.25 -36.36
CA LYS A 422 10.63 -6.28 -36.71
C LYS A 422 10.73 -7.52 -35.82
N THR A 423 11.96 -8.02 -35.63
CA THR A 423 12.25 -9.20 -34.80
C THR A 423 11.90 -8.94 -33.34
N ARG A 424 12.37 -7.81 -32.77
CA ARG A 424 12.06 -7.36 -31.40
C ARG A 424 10.56 -7.25 -31.17
N ASN A 425 9.83 -6.67 -32.13
CA ASN A 425 8.39 -6.45 -32.01
C ASN A 425 7.58 -7.75 -32.05
N LYS A 426 8.00 -8.74 -32.85
CA LYS A 426 7.41 -10.09 -32.89
C LYS A 426 7.59 -10.81 -31.54
N VAL A 427 8.79 -10.72 -30.97
CA VAL A 427 9.12 -11.29 -29.66
C VAL A 427 8.37 -10.59 -28.53
N LEU A 428 8.38 -9.25 -28.48
CA LEU A 428 7.68 -8.50 -27.44
C LEU A 428 6.16 -8.75 -27.46
N ARG A 429 5.53 -8.90 -28.63
CA ARG A 429 4.12 -9.33 -28.72
C ARG A 429 3.89 -10.72 -28.09
N SER A 430 4.79 -11.68 -28.36
CA SER A 430 4.73 -13.02 -27.75
C SER A 430 4.84 -12.94 -26.21
N THR A 431 5.74 -12.09 -25.71
CA THR A 431 5.89 -11.80 -24.26
C THR A 431 4.67 -11.10 -23.67
N TYR A 432 4.05 -10.15 -24.39
CA TYR A 432 2.82 -9.47 -23.95
C TYR A 432 1.66 -10.45 -23.83
N GLU A 433 1.48 -11.33 -24.83
CA GLU A 433 0.44 -12.36 -24.83
C GLU A 433 0.57 -13.32 -23.63
N PHE A 434 1.79 -13.81 -23.38
CA PHE A 434 2.09 -14.64 -22.20
C PHE A 434 1.80 -13.90 -20.88
N LEU A 435 2.32 -12.68 -20.71
CA LEU A 435 2.18 -11.91 -19.45
C LEU A 435 0.75 -11.39 -19.21
N ASN A 436 -0.04 -11.19 -20.26
CA ASN A 436 -1.45 -10.79 -20.16
C ASN A 436 -2.39 -11.96 -19.84
N ALA A 437 -1.94 -13.20 -20.06
CA ALA A 437 -2.64 -14.42 -19.64
C ALA A 437 -2.27 -14.87 -18.20
N ASP A 438 -1.10 -14.48 -17.70
CA ASP A 438 -0.65 -14.77 -16.34
C ASP A 438 -1.43 -13.96 -15.27
N LYS A 439 -1.62 -14.57 -14.10
CA LYS A 439 -2.36 -13.98 -12.96
C LYS A 439 -1.46 -13.67 -11.75
N ARG A 440 -0.16 -13.97 -11.83
CA ARG A 440 0.85 -13.70 -10.79
C ARG A 440 1.23 -12.20 -10.80
N ASP A 441 1.49 -11.60 -9.63
CA ASP A 441 2.03 -10.23 -9.59
C ASP A 441 3.54 -10.23 -9.90
N PHE A 442 3.88 -9.72 -11.08
CA PHE A 442 5.25 -9.46 -11.52
C PHE A 442 5.58 -7.98 -11.67
N ARG A 443 4.70 -7.06 -11.27
CA ARG A 443 4.81 -5.63 -11.63
C ARG A 443 6.09 -4.98 -11.14
N PHE A 444 6.55 -5.35 -9.94
CA PHE A 444 7.81 -4.88 -9.37
C PHE A 444 9.05 -5.35 -10.14
N GLN A 445 8.95 -6.48 -10.86
CA GLN A 445 10.08 -7.03 -11.63
C GLN A 445 10.28 -6.30 -12.96
N LEU A 446 9.21 -5.81 -13.61
CA LEU A 446 9.27 -5.03 -14.86
C LEU A 446 9.22 -3.51 -14.67
N ARG A 447 9.01 -3.03 -13.43
CA ARG A 447 8.94 -1.60 -13.11
C ARG A 447 10.16 -0.82 -13.62
N GLY A 448 9.92 0.27 -14.35
CA GLY A 448 10.96 1.12 -14.90
C GLY A 448 11.78 0.52 -16.06
N VAL A 449 11.46 -0.69 -16.53
CA VAL A 449 12.01 -1.25 -17.79
C VAL A 449 11.32 -0.54 -18.97
N PRO A 450 12.05 -0.12 -20.03
CA PRO A 450 11.43 0.39 -21.25
C PRO A 450 10.78 -0.79 -22.00
N PHE A 451 9.51 -1.05 -21.70
CA PHE A 451 8.77 -2.25 -22.09
C PHE A 451 7.70 -2.01 -23.16
N VAL A 452 7.15 -0.79 -23.23
CA VAL A 452 6.05 -0.45 -24.15
C VAL A 452 6.61 0.01 -25.49
N MET A 453 6.25 -0.67 -26.57
CA MET A 453 6.59 -0.26 -27.94
C MET A 453 5.80 0.99 -28.34
N VAL A 454 6.48 2.01 -28.88
CA VAL A 454 5.88 3.16 -29.58
C VAL A 454 6.68 3.47 -30.85
N GLU A 455 6.15 4.33 -31.72
CA GLU A 455 6.81 4.71 -32.99
C GLU A 455 7.16 3.46 -33.82
N ASP A 456 6.13 2.66 -34.12
CA ASP A 456 6.22 1.35 -34.79
C ASP A 456 7.19 0.34 -34.12
N GLY A 457 7.49 0.56 -32.83
CA GLY A 457 8.41 -0.25 -32.03
C GLY A 457 9.88 0.09 -32.22
N TRP A 458 10.23 1.16 -32.95
CA TRP A 458 11.59 1.71 -32.96
C TRP A 458 12.02 2.15 -31.56
N LYS A 459 11.09 2.77 -30.84
CA LYS A 459 11.30 3.29 -29.49
C LYS A 459 10.57 2.43 -28.46
N LEU A 460 11.25 2.14 -27.35
CA LEU A 460 10.66 1.51 -26.17
C LEU A 460 10.57 2.54 -25.05
N LEU A 461 9.44 2.56 -24.34
CA LEU A 461 9.17 3.46 -23.22
C LEU A 461 8.79 2.70 -21.97
N LYS A 462 9.01 3.33 -20.81
CA LYS A 462 8.53 2.79 -19.54
C LYS A 462 6.99 2.91 -19.49
N PRO A 463 6.28 1.98 -18.82
CA PRO A 463 4.83 2.07 -18.63
C PRO A 463 4.38 3.43 -18.09
N GLU A 464 5.14 4.03 -17.17
CA GLU A 464 4.85 5.35 -16.58
C GLU A 464 5.04 6.54 -17.55
N GLU A 465 5.66 6.34 -18.71
CA GLU A 465 5.87 7.33 -19.78
C GLU A 465 4.80 7.27 -20.88
N VAL A 466 3.79 6.40 -20.69
CA VAL A 466 2.66 6.17 -21.60
C VAL A 466 1.33 6.38 -20.86
N VAL A 467 0.31 6.85 -21.56
CA VAL A 467 -1.08 6.90 -21.10
C VAL A 467 -2.04 6.40 -22.18
N ILE A 468 -3.24 5.94 -21.80
CA ILE A 468 -4.22 5.42 -22.77
C ILE A 468 -4.86 6.58 -23.58
N ASN A 469 -5.25 7.68 -22.94
CA ASN A 469 -5.94 8.80 -23.60
C ASN A 469 -5.08 10.06 -23.72
N LEU A 470 -4.34 10.10 -24.83
CA LEU A 470 -3.42 11.16 -25.31
C LEU A 470 -4.05 12.44 -25.91
N ASP A 471 -4.67 13.35 -25.14
CA ASP A 471 -5.13 14.63 -25.71
C ASP A 471 -3.95 15.50 -26.20
N ASN A 472 -4.04 16.01 -27.44
CA ASN A 472 -2.98 16.74 -28.13
C ASN A 472 -1.61 16.03 -28.13
N GLU A 473 -1.57 14.72 -28.36
CA GLU A 473 -0.37 13.85 -28.36
C GLU A 473 0.89 14.47 -29.03
N SER A 474 0.74 15.21 -30.13
CA SER A 474 1.82 15.92 -30.83
C SER A 474 2.59 16.93 -29.98
N ASP A 475 1.96 17.46 -28.94
CA ASP A 475 2.51 18.47 -28.05
C ASP A 475 3.21 17.84 -26.82
N PHE A 476 3.21 16.51 -26.68
CA PHE A 476 3.80 15.80 -25.55
C PHE A 476 5.03 14.95 -25.91
N LYS A 477 5.20 14.60 -27.19
CA LYS A 477 6.39 13.91 -27.68
C LYS A 477 7.61 14.85 -27.63
N PRO A 478 8.81 14.36 -27.26
CA PRO A 478 9.18 12.97 -26.97
C PRO A 478 9.10 12.52 -25.49
N TYR A 479 8.36 13.23 -24.62
CA TYR A 479 8.40 13.04 -23.16
C TYR A 479 7.26 12.19 -22.57
N LEU A 480 6.08 12.21 -23.20
CA LEU A 480 4.91 11.40 -22.83
C LEU A 480 4.17 10.97 -24.11
N TYR A 481 3.70 9.73 -24.15
CA TYR A 481 3.08 9.13 -25.35
C TYR A 481 1.69 8.57 -25.06
N LYS A 482 0.88 8.48 -26.12
CA LYS A 482 -0.34 7.67 -26.13
C LYS A 482 0.01 6.20 -26.37
N LEU A 483 -0.71 5.27 -25.75
CA LEU A 483 -0.62 3.84 -26.05
C LEU A 483 -1.07 3.58 -27.51
N PRO A 484 -0.24 2.93 -28.36
CA PRO A 484 -0.64 2.59 -29.72
C PRO A 484 -1.83 1.63 -29.77
N LEU A 485 -2.70 1.78 -30.79
CA LEU A 485 -3.97 1.05 -30.90
C LEU A 485 -3.75 -0.45 -31.08
N GLU A 486 -2.66 -0.83 -31.74
CA GLU A 486 -2.21 -2.21 -31.99
C GLU A 486 -1.83 -2.95 -30.70
N LEU A 487 -1.60 -2.19 -29.61
CA LEU A 487 -1.30 -2.70 -28.28
C LEU A 487 -2.50 -2.61 -27.32
N GLY A 488 -3.65 -2.11 -27.79
CA GLY A 488 -4.85 -1.92 -26.99
C GLY A 488 -5.33 -3.21 -26.31
N THR A 489 -5.21 -4.37 -26.96
CA THR A 489 -5.54 -5.69 -26.39
C THR A 489 -4.79 -6.00 -25.08
N TYR A 490 -3.62 -5.40 -24.87
CA TYR A 490 -2.79 -5.58 -23.69
C TYR A 490 -2.86 -4.37 -22.73
N HIS A 491 -3.86 -3.49 -22.86
CA HIS A 491 -3.96 -2.29 -22.00
C HIS A 491 -3.92 -2.64 -20.50
N GLN A 492 -4.51 -3.77 -20.11
CA GLN A 492 -4.59 -4.18 -18.71
C GLN A 492 -3.22 -4.60 -18.14
N LEU A 493 -2.38 -5.24 -18.96
CA LEU A 493 -0.98 -5.51 -18.64
C LEU A 493 -0.21 -4.20 -18.43
N PHE A 494 -0.35 -3.22 -19.31
CA PHE A 494 0.35 -1.93 -19.13
C PHE A 494 -0.16 -1.13 -17.92
N LYS A 495 -1.46 -1.16 -17.63
CA LYS A 495 -2.01 -0.56 -16.39
C LYS A 495 -1.46 -1.22 -15.13
N LEU A 496 -1.32 -2.55 -15.09
CA LEU A 496 -0.69 -3.26 -13.98
C LEU A 496 0.76 -2.81 -13.74
N LEU A 497 1.47 -2.41 -14.81
CA LEU A 497 2.86 -1.98 -14.77
C LEU A 497 3.06 -0.46 -14.56
N GLY A 498 2.00 0.38 -14.66
CA GLY A 498 2.05 1.81 -14.36
C GLY A 498 1.64 2.78 -15.49
N THR A 499 1.03 2.31 -16.58
CA THR A 499 0.38 3.17 -17.59
C THR A 499 -0.98 3.66 -17.08
N GLU A 500 -1.22 4.97 -17.14
CA GLU A 500 -2.45 5.60 -16.63
C GLU A 500 -3.54 5.74 -17.72
N ASP A 501 -4.81 5.86 -17.32
CA ASP A 501 -5.92 6.10 -18.27
C ASP A 501 -5.84 7.49 -18.93
N VAL A 502 -5.39 8.49 -18.16
CA VAL A 502 -5.20 9.90 -18.52
C VAL A 502 -3.92 10.41 -17.82
N VAL A 503 -3.44 11.60 -18.19
CA VAL A 503 -2.19 12.13 -17.60
C VAL A 503 -2.37 12.50 -16.13
N SER A 504 -1.62 11.84 -15.24
CA SER A 504 -1.63 12.10 -13.80
C SER A 504 -0.84 13.34 -13.39
N THR A 505 -1.13 13.87 -12.19
CA THR A 505 -0.36 14.95 -11.52
C THR A 505 1.14 14.68 -11.57
N LYS A 506 1.52 13.44 -11.23
CA LYS A 506 2.90 12.98 -11.22
C LYS A 506 3.52 13.03 -12.62
N GLN A 507 2.82 12.54 -13.65
CA GLN A 507 3.34 12.57 -15.03
C GLN A 507 3.54 13.99 -15.55
N TYR A 508 2.63 14.94 -15.23
CA TYR A 508 2.85 16.35 -15.57
C TYR A 508 4.11 16.93 -14.91
N VAL A 509 4.31 16.71 -13.60
CA VAL A 509 5.51 17.18 -12.88
C VAL A 509 6.79 16.51 -13.41
N GLU A 510 6.74 15.21 -13.67
CA GLU A 510 7.85 14.41 -14.21
C GLU A 510 8.26 14.83 -15.63
N VAL A 511 7.32 15.24 -16.49
CA VAL A 511 7.64 15.81 -17.81
C VAL A 511 8.34 17.17 -17.67
N LEU A 512 7.85 18.06 -16.79
CA LEU A 512 8.52 19.34 -16.52
C LEU A 512 9.93 19.14 -15.95
N TRP A 513 10.11 18.16 -15.06
CA TRP A 513 11.41 17.78 -14.51
C TRP A 513 12.36 17.24 -15.60
N ARG A 514 11.90 16.34 -16.48
CA ARG A 514 12.71 15.83 -17.60
C ARG A 514 13.11 16.92 -18.61
N ILE A 515 12.22 17.87 -18.92
CA ILE A 515 12.55 19.03 -19.77
C ILE A 515 13.57 19.93 -19.09
N TYR A 516 13.41 20.25 -17.80
CA TYR A 516 14.39 21.05 -17.04
C TYR A 516 15.76 20.36 -17.01
N ARG A 517 15.79 19.03 -16.84
CA ARG A 517 17.04 18.26 -16.79
C ARG A 517 17.77 18.21 -18.14
N ASN A 518 17.04 18.13 -19.25
CA ASN A 518 17.62 18.12 -20.59
C ASN A 518 18.09 19.51 -21.04
N SER A 519 17.34 20.57 -20.67
CA SER A 519 17.69 21.96 -20.97
C SER A 519 18.72 22.57 -20.00
N GLU A 520 19.02 21.92 -18.88
CA GLU A 520 19.94 22.41 -17.82
C GLU A 520 19.58 23.81 -17.28
N GLY A 521 18.30 24.21 -17.35
CA GLY A 521 17.85 25.56 -17.00
C GLY A 521 18.25 26.66 -18.00
N LYS A 522 18.64 26.28 -19.22
CA LYS A 522 18.83 27.19 -20.36
C LYS A 522 17.46 27.60 -20.93
N GLN A 523 17.49 28.43 -21.97
CA GLN A 523 16.28 28.81 -22.72
C GLN A 523 15.76 27.60 -23.51
N LEU A 524 14.46 27.33 -23.40
CA LEU A 524 13.80 26.20 -24.05
C LEU A 524 13.70 26.38 -25.56
N ASP A 525 13.75 25.27 -26.31
CA ASP A 525 13.43 25.29 -27.75
C ASP A 525 11.89 25.43 -28.01
N PRO A 526 11.44 25.77 -29.24
CA PRO A 526 10.02 25.97 -29.54
C PRO A 526 9.10 24.75 -29.29
N ASN A 527 9.62 23.52 -29.34
CA ASN A 527 8.89 22.28 -29.07
C ASN A 527 8.88 21.95 -27.59
N GLU A 528 10.01 22.14 -26.88
CA GLU A 528 10.05 22.10 -25.41
C GLU A 528 9.05 23.11 -24.83
N MET A 529 9.06 24.36 -25.32
CA MET A 529 8.13 25.42 -24.93
C MET A 529 6.67 25.06 -25.22
N ARG A 530 6.38 24.41 -26.37
CA ARG A 530 5.03 23.89 -26.68
C ARG A 530 4.59 22.83 -25.67
N THR A 531 5.49 21.91 -25.33
CA THR A 531 5.27 20.85 -24.34
C THR A 531 4.99 21.41 -22.97
N VAL A 532 5.85 22.32 -22.48
CA VAL A 532 5.66 22.99 -21.19
C VAL A 532 4.34 23.75 -21.15
N LYS A 533 3.98 24.49 -22.20
CA LYS A 533 2.69 25.21 -22.29
C LYS A 533 1.48 24.27 -22.23
N ARG A 534 1.54 23.09 -22.87
CA ARG A 534 0.48 22.07 -22.83
C ARG A 534 0.38 21.39 -21.47
N VAL A 535 1.51 21.00 -20.88
CA VAL A 535 1.61 20.36 -19.56
C VAL A 535 1.11 21.28 -18.44
N VAL A 536 1.54 22.55 -18.42
CA VAL A 536 1.03 23.56 -17.48
C VAL A 536 -0.48 23.73 -17.62
N SER A 537 -1.01 23.73 -18.86
CA SER A 537 -2.45 23.77 -19.09
C SER A 537 -3.20 22.61 -18.45
N GLY A 538 -2.71 21.37 -18.66
CA GLY A 538 -3.32 20.15 -18.14
C GLY A 538 -3.29 20.09 -16.60
N LEU A 539 -2.13 20.39 -16.01
CA LEU A 539 -1.96 20.39 -14.56
C LEU A 539 -2.88 21.41 -13.86
N PHE A 540 -2.96 22.65 -14.36
CA PHE A 540 -3.82 23.68 -13.75
C PHE A 540 -5.31 23.46 -14.02
N LYS A 541 -5.70 22.83 -15.14
CA LYS A 541 -7.07 22.36 -15.36
C LYS A 541 -7.45 21.22 -14.40
N SER A 542 -6.53 20.30 -14.15
CA SER A 542 -6.72 19.22 -13.16
C SER A 542 -6.89 19.80 -11.75
N LEU A 543 -6.01 20.72 -11.34
CA LEU A 543 -6.09 21.45 -10.06
C LEU A 543 -7.36 22.30 -9.91
N HIS A 544 -7.97 22.75 -11.02
CA HIS A 544 -9.26 23.44 -10.98
C HIS A 544 -10.43 22.47 -10.75
N ASN A 545 -10.39 21.30 -11.40
CA ASN A 545 -11.46 20.31 -11.37
C ASN A 545 -11.49 19.54 -10.03
N ASP A 546 -10.34 19.09 -9.53
CA ASP A 546 -10.19 18.58 -8.16
C ASP A 546 -9.08 19.34 -7.40
N PRO A 547 -9.42 20.38 -6.63
CA PRO A 547 -8.45 21.14 -5.87
C PRO A 547 -8.00 20.45 -4.57
N VAL A 548 -8.54 19.28 -4.21
CA VAL A 548 -8.23 18.58 -2.95
C VAL A 548 -7.25 17.43 -3.20
N GLU A 549 -7.55 16.56 -4.16
CA GLU A 549 -6.68 15.45 -4.55
C GLU A 549 -5.36 15.96 -5.16
N ILE A 550 -5.43 16.89 -6.12
CA ILE A 550 -4.23 17.43 -6.80
C ILE A 550 -3.33 18.20 -5.82
N ARG A 551 -3.88 18.82 -4.77
CA ARG A 551 -3.07 19.41 -3.67
C ARG A 551 -2.33 18.33 -2.89
N LYS A 552 -3.04 17.28 -2.47
CA LYS A 552 -2.49 16.15 -1.72
C LYS A 552 -1.38 15.44 -2.50
N ASP A 553 -1.57 15.25 -3.81
CA ASP A 553 -0.53 14.77 -4.72
C ASP A 553 0.72 15.67 -4.71
N LEU A 554 0.55 16.96 -4.95
CA LEU A 554 1.66 17.93 -4.98
C LEU A 554 2.42 18.01 -3.65
N GLU A 555 1.77 17.76 -2.51
CA GLU A 555 2.41 17.68 -1.19
C GLU A 555 3.08 16.32 -0.88
N ASN A 556 2.66 15.25 -1.57
CA ASN A 556 3.25 13.92 -1.49
C ASN A 556 4.48 13.76 -2.40
N LEU A 557 4.57 14.51 -3.51
CA LEU A 557 5.69 14.49 -4.47
C LEU A 557 6.97 15.18 -3.94
N ARG A 558 7.35 14.93 -2.69
CA ARG A 558 8.45 15.61 -1.97
C ARG A 558 9.82 15.48 -2.64
N ASP A 559 10.05 14.41 -3.38
CA ASP A 559 11.31 14.10 -4.06
C ASP A 559 11.42 14.79 -5.44
N LEU A 560 10.32 15.29 -6.01
CA LEU A 560 10.30 15.96 -7.31
C LEU A 560 10.18 17.48 -7.13
N LEU A 561 11.20 18.20 -7.60
CA LEU A 561 11.17 19.66 -7.65
C LEU A 561 10.14 20.13 -8.68
N PHE A 562 9.15 20.90 -8.22
CA PHE A 562 8.12 21.48 -9.09
C PHE A 562 8.68 22.72 -9.82
N TYR A 563 8.75 22.65 -11.15
CA TYR A 563 9.19 23.72 -12.05
C TYR A 563 8.00 24.34 -12.79
N LEU A 564 8.10 25.62 -13.14
CA LEU A 564 7.20 26.29 -14.09
C LEU A 564 8.00 27.15 -15.10
N PRO A 565 7.40 27.50 -16.25
CA PRO A 565 8.01 28.38 -17.24
C PRO A 565 8.15 29.82 -16.75
N SER A 566 9.31 30.42 -16.95
CA SER A 566 9.57 31.84 -16.76
C SER A 566 9.24 32.67 -18.01
N HIS A 567 9.07 33.99 -17.84
CA HIS A 567 8.86 34.93 -18.94
C HIS A 567 10.02 34.99 -19.96
N ASP A 568 11.25 34.71 -19.54
CA ASP A 568 12.43 34.61 -20.41
C ASP A 568 12.57 33.25 -21.12
N GLY A 569 11.58 32.37 -20.97
CA GLY A 569 11.49 31.12 -21.72
C GLY A 569 12.34 29.98 -21.18
N ARG A 570 12.59 29.93 -19.86
CA ARG A 570 13.28 28.84 -19.18
C ARG A 570 12.31 28.06 -18.31
N LEU A 571 12.70 26.88 -17.83
CA LEU A 571 12.09 26.27 -16.64
C LEU A 571 12.84 26.70 -15.38
N SER A 572 12.12 27.03 -14.32
CA SER A 572 12.69 27.43 -13.02
C SER A 572 11.75 27.04 -11.87
N LYS A 573 12.29 26.93 -10.66
CA LYS A 573 11.54 26.38 -9.51
C LYS A 573 10.30 27.24 -9.22
N CYS A 574 9.14 26.60 -9.09
CA CYS A 574 7.86 27.30 -8.98
C CYS A 574 7.86 28.33 -7.82
N SER A 575 8.48 28.00 -6.69
CA SER A 575 8.58 28.89 -5.51
C SER A 575 9.60 30.03 -5.61
N SER A 576 10.47 30.07 -6.64
CA SER A 576 11.40 31.19 -6.87
C SER A 576 10.89 32.19 -7.90
N LEU A 577 9.87 31.81 -8.69
CA LEU A 577 9.24 32.67 -9.69
C LEU A 577 8.30 33.69 -9.03
N VAL A 578 8.08 34.81 -9.72
CA VAL A 578 7.15 35.87 -9.32
C VAL A 578 5.94 35.88 -10.27
N PHE A 579 4.74 35.73 -9.74
CA PHE A 579 3.48 35.93 -10.47
C PHE A 579 3.09 37.41 -10.40
N ASP A 580 2.76 38.00 -11.56
CA ASP A 580 2.14 39.33 -11.61
C ASP A 580 0.70 39.24 -11.10
N ASP A 581 0.47 39.74 -9.88
CA ASP A 581 -0.85 39.97 -9.28
C ASP A 581 -1.19 41.46 -9.20
N ALA A 582 -0.31 42.33 -9.71
CA ALA A 582 -0.34 43.77 -9.51
C ALA A 582 -0.20 44.53 -10.85
N PRO A 583 -1.11 44.29 -11.83
CA PRO A 583 -0.98 44.80 -13.20
C PRO A 583 -0.97 46.34 -13.30
N HIS A 584 -1.35 47.05 -12.24
CA HIS A 584 -1.26 48.52 -12.16
C HIS A 584 0.19 49.04 -12.12
N TYR A 585 1.17 48.22 -11.69
CA TYR A 585 2.59 48.60 -11.77
C TYR A 585 3.22 48.39 -13.15
N LYS A 586 2.54 47.70 -14.08
CA LYS A 586 3.08 47.27 -15.38
C LYS A 586 3.54 48.42 -16.30
N SER A 587 3.02 49.63 -16.14
CA SER A 587 3.47 50.82 -16.88
C SER A 587 4.74 51.47 -16.30
N ARG A 588 4.98 51.28 -14.99
CA ARG A 588 6.13 51.81 -14.23
C ARG A 588 7.33 50.86 -14.22
N ILE A 589 7.10 49.58 -14.53
CA ILE A 589 8.13 48.55 -14.61
C ILE A 589 8.53 48.37 -16.07
N GLN A 590 9.64 49.00 -16.47
CA GLN A 590 10.16 48.91 -17.83
C GLN A 590 11.44 48.08 -17.84
N GLY A 591 11.43 46.96 -18.58
CA GLY A 591 12.55 46.03 -18.67
C GLY A 591 12.64 45.06 -17.48
N ASN A 592 13.87 44.60 -17.18
CA ASN A 592 14.11 43.57 -16.17
C ASN A 592 14.09 44.15 -14.75
N VAL A 593 13.19 43.65 -13.91
CA VAL A 593 12.98 44.09 -12.51
C VAL A 593 14.00 43.49 -11.52
N GLY A 594 14.94 42.66 -11.98
CA GLY A 594 15.86 41.91 -11.13
C GLY A 594 15.25 40.66 -10.47
N VAL A 595 14.01 40.31 -10.81
CA VAL A 595 13.33 39.09 -10.36
C VAL A 595 12.76 38.31 -11.53
N GLN A 596 12.75 36.97 -11.43
CA GLN A 596 12.32 36.09 -12.50
C GLN A 596 10.79 35.95 -12.50
N MET A 597 10.11 36.67 -13.40
CA MET A 597 8.65 36.54 -13.56
C MET A 597 8.28 35.16 -14.14
N LEU A 598 7.17 34.60 -13.66
CA LEU A 598 6.44 33.50 -14.30
C LEU A 598 6.02 33.94 -15.72
N VAL A 599 5.87 32.98 -16.65
CA VAL A 599 5.27 33.28 -17.95
C VAL A 599 3.82 33.77 -17.78
N ASP A 600 3.35 34.58 -18.73
CA ASP A 600 1.93 34.92 -18.86
C ASP A 600 1.12 33.63 -19.09
N MET A 601 0.29 33.27 -18.10
CA MET A 601 -0.48 32.03 -18.07
C MET A 601 -1.51 31.94 -19.21
N SER A 602 -1.88 33.06 -19.85
CA SER A 602 -2.71 33.02 -21.06
C SER A 602 -2.01 32.33 -22.24
N GLN A 603 -0.67 32.36 -22.25
CA GLN A 603 0.13 31.63 -23.24
C GLN A 603 0.20 30.11 -22.97
N CYS A 604 -0.27 29.64 -21.81
CA CYS A 604 -0.36 28.22 -21.44
C CYS A 604 -1.77 27.65 -21.69
N TYR A 605 -2.52 28.20 -22.66
CA TYR A 605 -3.87 27.76 -23.02
C TYR A 605 -4.89 27.78 -21.86
N LEU A 606 -4.72 28.70 -20.90
CA LEU A 606 -5.59 28.91 -19.72
C LEU A 606 -6.52 30.14 -19.86
N GLY A 607 -6.78 30.59 -21.10
CA GLY A 607 -7.63 31.76 -21.38
C GLY A 607 -6.98 33.10 -21.00
N LYS A 608 -7.69 34.21 -21.18
CA LYS A 608 -7.21 35.58 -20.89
C LYS A 608 -7.73 36.17 -19.57
N ASP A 609 -8.50 35.40 -18.79
CA ASP A 609 -9.00 35.85 -17.49
C ASP A 609 -7.87 35.80 -16.43
N HIS A 610 -7.32 36.97 -16.15
CA HIS A 610 -6.27 37.14 -15.16
C HIS A 610 -6.74 36.81 -13.73
N ALA A 611 -8.00 37.10 -13.38
CA ALA A 611 -8.55 36.78 -12.06
C ALA A 611 -8.76 35.27 -11.87
N PHE A 612 -9.06 34.54 -12.94
CA PHE A 612 -8.99 33.08 -12.96
C PHE A 612 -7.55 32.58 -12.76
N HIS A 613 -6.54 33.21 -13.38
CA HIS A 613 -5.13 32.86 -13.14
C HIS A 613 -4.72 33.11 -11.68
N THR A 614 -5.12 34.22 -11.07
CA THR A 614 -4.88 34.49 -9.64
C THR A 614 -5.49 33.40 -8.76
N LYS A 615 -6.74 32.97 -9.04
CA LYS A 615 -7.40 31.86 -8.32
C LYS A 615 -6.59 30.57 -8.45
N LEU A 616 -6.17 30.20 -9.66
CA LEU A 616 -5.35 29.01 -9.92
C LEU A 616 -4.01 29.01 -9.15
N ILE A 617 -3.31 30.15 -9.12
CA ILE A 617 -2.07 30.29 -8.35
C ILE A 617 -2.34 30.16 -6.83
N MET A 618 -3.45 30.72 -6.35
CA MET A 618 -3.86 30.59 -4.95
C MET A 618 -4.37 29.19 -4.58
N LEU A 619 -4.70 28.33 -5.56
CA LEU A 619 -4.95 26.91 -5.31
C LEU A 619 -3.67 26.11 -4.98
N LEU A 620 -2.48 26.52 -5.41
CA LEU A 620 -1.24 25.80 -5.11
C LEU A 620 -0.92 25.76 -3.60
N PRO A 621 -0.33 24.67 -3.08
CA PRO A 621 0.23 24.60 -1.72
C PRO A 621 1.21 25.74 -1.43
N GLN A 622 1.18 26.29 -0.21
CA GLN A 622 1.92 27.51 0.14
C GLN A 622 3.44 27.39 -0.04
N LYS A 623 4.01 26.20 0.16
CA LYS A 623 5.46 25.92 -0.03
C LYS A 623 5.89 25.84 -1.51
N LEU A 624 4.94 25.64 -2.43
CA LEU A 624 5.17 25.45 -3.86
C LEU A 624 4.76 26.67 -4.69
N ARG A 625 3.87 27.54 -4.16
CA ARG A 625 3.32 28.71 -4.86
C ARG A 625 4.41 29.72 -5.26
N PRO A 626 4.32 30.33 -6.45
CA PRO A 626 5.12 31.52 -6.79
C PRO A 626 4.91 32.68 -5.82
N ARG A 627 5.91 33.56 -5.72
CA ARG A 627 5.80 34.81 -4.97
C ARG A 627 4.86 35.78 -5.72
N LEU A 628 4.11 36.59 -5.00
CA LEU A 628 3.26 37.63 -5.58
C LEU A 628 4.08 38.90 -5.85
N LEU A 629 3.91 39.55 -7.00
CA LEU A 629 4.62 40.78 -7.35
C LEU A 629 4.36 41.90 -6.32
N SER A 630 3.11 42.03 -5.84
CA SER A 630 2.72 42.91 -4.74
C SER A 630 3.53 42.67 -3.45
N SER A 631 3.92 41.42 -3.18
CA SER A 631 4.73 41.05 -2.01
C SER A 631 6.21 41.38 -2.19
N VAL A 632 6.72 41.41 -3.44
CA VAL A 632 8.12 41.64 -3.80
C VAL A 632 8.47 43.13 -3.88
N LEU A 633 7.56 43.93 -4.42
CA LEU A 633 7.76 45.36 -4.63
C LEU A 633 7.45 46.18 -3.38
N GLU A 634 8.04 47.37 -3.33
CA GLU A 634 7.76 48.43 -2.36
C GLU A 634 7.73 49.76 -3.10
N GLU A 635 6.80 50.63 -2.72
CA GLU A 635 6.69 51.98 -3.23
C GLU A 635 7.11 52.96 -2.13
N GLN A 636 8.05 53.86 -2.42
CA GLN A 636 8.50 54.88 -1.48
C GLN A 636 8.44 56.28 -2.09
N LEU A 637 8.24 57.28 -1.24
CA LEU A 637 8.26 58.69 -1.57
C LEU A 637 9.70 59.20 -1.79
N ASP A 638 9.92 60.01 -2.81
CA ASP A 638 11.21 60.65 -3.08
C ASP A 638 11.35 61.91 -2.21
N GLU A 639 11.87 61.77 -0.98
CA GLU A 639 11.84 62.81 0.07
C GLU A 639 12.63 64.10 -0.26
N ASP A 640 13.57 64.07 -1.20
CA ASP A 640 14.34 65.25 -1.65
C ASP A 640 13.54 66.17 -2.61
N SER A 641 12.34 65.77 -3.03
CA SER A 641 11.57 66.42 -4.11
C SER A 641 10.41 67.37 -3.72
N PRO A 642 9.66 67.19 -2.62
CA PRO A 642 8.34 67.80 -2.50
C PRO A 642 8.38 69.13 -1.73
N LYS A 643 8.07 70.24 -2.43
CA LYS A 643 7.81 71.54 -1.80
C LYS A 643 6.48 71.51 -1.05
N MET A 644 6.42 72.10 0.14
CA MET A 644 5.15 72.33 0.85
C MET A 644 4.23 73.19 -0.01
N CYS A 645 2.91 72.93 0.03
CA CYS A 645 1.95 73.68 -0.76
C CYS A 645 1.95 75.18 -0.40
N GLN A 646 1.51 76.03 -1.32
CA GLN A 646 1.47 77.50 -1.18
C GLN A 646 0.77 78.05 0.08
N PHE A 647 -0.04 77.24 0.77
CA PHE A 647 -0.72 77.61 2.02
C PHE A 647 0.01 77.12 3.30
N GLY A 648 1.04 76.29 3.17
CA GLY A 648 1.82 75.74 4.28
C GLY A 648 0.95 75.14 5.39
N ALA A 649 1.22 75.55 6.63
CA ALA A 649 0.48 75.11 7.81
C ALA A 649 -0.99 75.59 7.86
N LEU A 650 -1.38 76.57 7.03
CA LEU A 650 -2.74 77.10 6.94
C LEU A 650 -3.60 76.38 5.87
N CYS A 651 -3.09 75.28 5.29
CA CYS A 651 -3.80 74.50 4.30
C CYS A 651 -5.10 73.88 4.85
N SER A 652 -6.25 74.38 4.41
CA SER A 652 -7.58 73.91 4.83
C SER A 652 -7.82 72.43 4.52
N LEU A 653 -7.29 71.91 3.41
CA LEU A 653 -7.35 70.50 3.04
C LEU A 653 -6.58 69.62 4.06
N GLN A 654 -5.40 70.07 4.49
CA GLN A 654 -4.59 69.40 5.51
C GLN A 654 -5.34 69.34 6.84
N GLY A 655 -5.89 70.48 7.29
CA GLY A 655 -6.69 70.55 8.52
C GLY A 655 -7.94 69.67 8.47
N ARG A 656 -8.70 69.69 7.35
CA ARG A 656 -9.88 68.84 7.16
C ARG A 656 -9.53 67.35 7.25
N LEU A 657 -8.49 66.91 6.56
CA LEU A 657 -8.10 65.50 6.53
C LEU A 657 -7.48 65.04 7.85
N GLN A 658 -6.71 65.90 8.54
CA GLN A 658 -6.22 65.63 9.88
C GLN A 658 -7.38 65.35 10.84
N LEU A 659 -8.39 66.22 10.88
CA LEU A 659 -9.57 66.08 11.74
C LEU A 659 -10.47 64.91 11.34
N LEU A 660 -10.68 64.69 10.04
CA LEU A 660 -11.52 63.61 9.53
C LEU A 660 -10.93 62.23 9.86
N LEU A 661 -9.65 62.01 9.56
CA LEU A 661 -9.02 60.69 9.65
C LEU A 661 -8.68 60.28 11.09
N SER A 662 -8.53 61.24 12.01
CA SER A 662 -8.39 60.96 13.44
C SER A 662 -9.73 60.95 14.20
N SER A 663 -10.88 61.16 13.52
CA SER A 663 -12.19 61.16 14.18
C SER A 663 -12.66 59.74 14.52
N GLU A 664 -13.21 59.55 15.72
CA GLU A 664 -13.79 58.30 16.18
C GLU A 664 -14.86 57.76 15.21
N GLN A 665 -15.61 58.64 14.57
CA GLN A 665 -16.65 58.32 13.58
C GLN A 665 -16.04 57.74 12.30
N PHE A 666 -14.88 58.26 11.85
CA PHE A 666 -14.15 57.70 10.72
C PHE A 666 -13.50 56.36 11.08
N ILE A 667 -12.88 56.24 12.26
CA ILE A 667 -12.29 54.98 12.74
C ILE A 667 -13.35 53.87 12.86
N THR A 668 -14.51 54.19 13.43
CA THR A 668 -15.65 53.25 13.56
C THR A 668 -16.17 52.83 12.19
N GLY A 669 -16.32 53.77 11.25
CA GLY A 669 -16.68 53.47 9.86
C GLY A 669 -15.66 52.56 9.15
N LEU A 670 -14.37 52.78 9.38
CA LEU A 670 -13.28 52.00 8.79
C LEU A 670 -13.31 50.54 9.27
N ILE A 671 -13.42 50.32 10.60
CA ILE A 671 -13.55 48.99 11.20
C ILE A 671 -14.80 48.26 10.68
N ARG A 672 -15.94 48.97 10.59
CA ARG A 672 -17.20 48.43 10.08
C ARG A 672 -17.08 47.94 8.63
N ILE A 673 -16.36 48.66 7.75
CA ILE A 673 -16.10 48.20 6.38
C ILE A 673 -15.23 46.93 6.39
N MET A 674 -14.15 46.90 7.16
CA MET A 674 -13.21 45.76 7.19
C MET A 674 -13.90 44.45 7.63
N LYS A 675 -14.79 44.53 8.63
CA LYS A 675 -15.64 43.40 9.04
C LYS A 675 -16.69 43.02 7.98
N HIS A 676 -17.35 44.02 7.37
CA HIS A 676 -18.37 43.81 6.35
C HIS A 676 -17.84 43.06 5.12
N GLU A 677 -16.64 43.44 4.67
CA GLU A 677 -15.90 42.87 3.55
C GLU A 677 -15.51 41.42 3.79
N ASN A 678 -14.74 41.14 4.86
CA ASN A 678 -14.30 39.78 5.18
C ASN A 678 -13.93 39.64 6.67
N ASP A 679 -14.96 39.42 7.50
CA ASP A 679 -14.86 39.22 8.95
C ASP A 679 -13.80 38.19 9.38
N ASN A 680 -13.67 37.06 8.67
CA ASN A 680 -12.63 36.05 8.94
C ASN A 680 -11.21 36.59 8.68
N ALA A 681 -11.02 37.40 7.64
CA ALA A 681 -9.72 38.03 7.37
C ALA A 681 -9.42 39.19 8.34
N TYR A 682 -10.46 39.90 8.80
CA TYR A 682 -10.36 40.90 9.86
C TYR A 682 -9.88 40.26 11.16
N LEU A 683 -10.53 39.19 11.64
CA LEU A 683 -10.16 38.46 12.86
C LEU A 683 -8.69 38.00 12.86
N VAL A 684 -8.22 37.43 11.74
CA VAL A 684 -6.82 36.99 11.57
C VAL A 684 -5.80 38.14 11.60
N ASN A 685 -6.23 39.38 11.37
CA ASN A 685 -5.39 40.58 11.34
C ASN A 685 -5.82 41.65 12.37
N GLU A 686 -6.67 41.31 13.34
CA GLU A 686 -7.36 42.26 14.22
C GLU A 686 -6.36 43.14 14.99
N GLU A 687 -5.31 42.53 15.54
CA GLU A 687 -4.22 43.23 16.25
C GLU A 687 -3.50 44.26 15.36
N LYS A 688 -3.41 44.04 14.03
CA LYS A 688 -2.89 45.05 13.08
C LYS A 688 -3.93 46.12 12.77
N ALA A 689 -5.19 45.73 12.55
CA ALA A 689 -6.28 46.64 12.25
C ALA A 689 -6.49 47.66 13.40
N ILE A 690 -6.50 47.18 14.65
CA ILE A 690 -6.58 48.00 15.85
C ILE A 690 -5.35 48.90 15.99
N ARG A 691 -4.13 48.40 15.74
CA ARG A 691 -2.91 49.24 15.74
C ARG A 691 -2.96 50.36 14.68
N LEU A 692 -3.45 50.07 13.47
CA LEU A 692 -3.67 51.09 12.45
C LEU A 692 -4.70 52.13 12.91
N CYS A 693 -5.84 51.69 13.42
CA CYS A 693 -6.90 52.58 13.90
C CYS A 693 -6.40 53.49 15.04
N LYS A 694 -5.65 52.92 16.00
CA LYS A 694 -5.01 53.67 17.08
C LYS A 694 -3.98 54.67 16.56
N ALA A 695 -3.12 54.27 15.63
CA ALA A 695 -2.12 55.16 15.05
C ALA A 695 -2.73 56.25 14.12
N LEU A 696 -3.91 56.03 13.55
CA LEU A 696 -4.69 57.08 12.87
C LEU A 696 -5.35 58.06 13.86
N CYS A 697 -5.81 57.57 15.01
CA CYS A 697 -6.45 58.38 16.06
C CYS A 697 -5.45 59.22 16.88
N GLU A 698 -4.32 58.63 17.29
CA GLU A 698 -3.36 59.23 18.23
C GLU A 698 -2.06 59.71 17.57
N GLY A 699 -1.66 59.10 16.44
CA GLY A 699 -0.31 59.24 15.85
C GLY A 699 -0.28 59.76 14.41
N LEU A 700 -1.40 60.27 13.90
CA LEU A 700 -1.51 60.77 12.53
C LEU A 700 -0.94 62.18 12.39
N LYS A 701 -0.09 62.37 11.37
CA LYS A 701 0.32 63.66 10.84
C LYS A 701 -0.05 63.75 9.36
N VAL A 702 -0.84 64.75 8.98
CA VAL A 702 -1.09 65.08 7.56
C VAL A 702 -0.17 66.21 7.12
N SER A 703 0.37 66.17 5.90
CA SER A 703 1.16 67.27 5.34
C SER A 703 0.91 67.46 3.85
N CYS A 704 0.65 68.70 3.44
CA CYS A 704 0.24 69.06 2.08
C CYS A 704 1.37 69.70 1.27
N PHE A 705 1.58 69.17 0.06
CA PHE A 705 2.67 69.52 -0.84
C PHE A 705 2.15 70.00 -2.21
N GLU A 706 2.96 70.71 -2.98
CA GLU A 706 2.64 71.12 -4.36
C GLU A 706 2.55 69.91 -5.29
N LYS A 707 3.43 68.92 -5.08
CA LYS A 707 3.59 67.73 -5.92
C LYS A 707 4.22 66.60 -5.12
N LEU A 708 3.80 65.36 -5.34
CA LEU A 708 4.43 64.16 -4.75
C LEU A 708 4.94 63.23 -5.85
N GLN A 709 6.11 62.64 -5.64
CA GLN A 709 6.69 61.63 -6.53
C GLN A 709 7.13 60.39 -5.75
N THR A 710 6.86 59.21 -6.31
CA THR A 710 7.25 57.92 -5.73
C THR A 710 8.10 57.11 -6.69
N THR A 711 9.05 56.34 -6.15
CA THR A 711 9.84 55.34 -6.86
C THR A 711 9.49 53.94 -6.39
N LEU A 712 9.43 52.98 -7.32
CA LEU A 712 9.30 51.57 -7.00
C LEU A 712 10.68 50.97 -6.74
N ARG A 713 10.77 50.04 -5.79
CA ARG A 713 11.97 49.24 -5.51
C ARG A 713 11.59 47.80 -5.23
N VAL A 714 12.52 46.88 -5.46
CA VAL A 714 12.42 45.52 -4.88
C VAL A 714 12.84 45.62 -3.42
N LYS A 715 12.09 45.00 -2.51
CA LYS A 715 12.36 45.05 -1.06
C LYS A 715 13.78 44.57 -0.75
N GLY A 716 14.60 45.46 -0.18
CA GLY A 716 16.02 45.20 0.12
C GLY A 716 17.00 45.46 -1.04
N CYS A 717 16.56 46.09 -2.13
CA CYS A 717 17.39 46.41 -3.30
C CYS A 717 17.28 47.89 -3.69
N SER A 718 18.03 48.30 -4.73
CA SER A 718 17.99 49.64 -5.31
C SER A 718 16.64 49.97 -5.97
N PRO A 719 16.33 51.27 -6.18
CA PRO A 719 15.16 51.69 -6.95
C PRO A 719 15.17 51.15 -8.39
N ILE A 720 14.00 50.80 -8.91
CA ILE A 720 13.81 50.36 -10.28
C ILE A 720 13.99 51.58 -11.20
N PRO A 721 14.92 51.57 -12.18
CA PRO A 721 15.14 52.66 -13.11
C PRO A 721 13.85 53.11 -13.80
N HIS A 722 13.68 54.42 -13.97
CA HIS A 722 12.52 55.05 -14.62
C HIS A 722 11.14 54.77 -14.00
N SER A 723 11.05 54.08 -12.84
CA SER A 723 9.77 53.78 -12.15
C SER A 723 9.12 54.97 -11.42
N ARG A 724 9.76 56.15 -11.46
CA ARG A 724 9.28 57.39 -10.85
C ARG A 724 7.92 57.77 -11.43
N SER A 725 6.94 57.97 -10.57
CA SER A 725 5.59 58.40 -10.96
C SER A 725 5.06 59.44 -9.98
N GLU A 726 3.97 60.11 -10.36
CA GLU A 726 3.30 61.12 -9.55
C GLU A 726 2.15 60.47 -8.77
N THR A 727 1.93 60.89 -7.53
CA THR A 727 0.80 60.43 -6.72
C THR A 727 0.10 61.61 -6.06
N LEU A 728 -1.19 61.45 -5.77
CA LEU A 728 -1.98 62.45 -5.06
C LEU A 728 -1.97 62.21 -3.53
N ALA A 729 -1.62 61.00 -3.09
CA ALA A 729 -1.48 60.64 -1.68
C ALA A 729 -0.39 59.56 -1.47
N PHE A 730 0.26 59.59 -0.31
CA PHE A 730 1.20 58.55 0.13
C PHE A 730 1.21 58.46 1.66
N LEU A 731 1.23 57.26 2.23
CA LEU A 731 1.21 57.04 3.68
C LEU A 731 2.48 56.32 4.12
N LYS A 732 3.32 57.00 4.91
CA LYS A 732 4.55 56.46 5.50
C LYS A 732 4.31 56.12 6.97
N ARG A 733 4.77 54.94 7.41
CA ARG A 733 4.73 54.52 8.82
C ARG A 733 6.11 54.73 9.45
N TYR A 734 6.14 55.32 10.64
CA TYR A 734 7.35 55.49 11.44
C TYR A 734 7.20 54.66 12.72
N GLY A 735 7.79 53.46 12.71
CA GLY A 735 7.55 52.45 13.74
C GLY A 735 6.10 51.94 13.75
N THR A 736 5.60 51.59 14.93
CA THR A 736 4.25 51.02 15.14
C THR A 736 3.19 52.04 15.55
N ALA A 737 3.59 53.27 15.90
CA ALA A 737 2.70 54.26 16.54
C ALA A 737 2.45 55.53 15.70
N VAL A 738 3.36 55.91 14.80
CA VAL A 738 3.28 57.18 14.06
C VAL A 738 3.02 56.94 12.58
N ILE A 739 2.05 57.67 12.02
CA ILE A 739 1.64 57.61 10.62
C ILE A 739 1.73 59.02 10.02
N HIS A 740 2.45 59.17 8.92
CA HIS A 740 2.53 60.43 8.17
C HIS A 740 1.87 60.26 6.80
N LEU A 741 0.74 60.94 6.61
CA LEU A 741 0.04 61.03 5.34
C LEU A 741 0.50 62.28 4.57
N TYR A 742 1.17 62.06 3.46
CA TYR A 742 1.56 63.07 2.49
C TYR A 742 0.43 63.20 1.47
N ILE A 743 -0.01 64.44 1.19
CA ILE A 743 -1.03 64.72 0.18
C ILE A 743 -0.53 65.78 -0.80
N GLN A 744 -0.90 65.65 -2.07
CA GLN A 744 -0.81 66.74 -3.04
C GLN A 744 -2.01 67.68 -2.86
N HIS A 745 -1.82 68.98 -3.06
CA HIS A 745 -2.92 69.93 -2.98
C HIS A 745 -3.88 69.77 -4.18
N SER A 746 -5.15 69.45 -3.91
CA SER A 746 -6.25 69.35 -4.89
C SER A 746 -7.57 69.83 -4.26
N ASP A 747 -8.67 69.85 -5.01
CA ASP A 747 -9.99 70.03 -4.37
C ASP A 747 -10.29 68.83 -3.47
N SER A 748 -10.77 69.13 -2.26
CA SER A 748 -11.45 68.21 -1.35
C SER A 748 -12.48 67.25 -1.98
N LYS A 749 -13.05 67.62 -3.14
CA LYS A 749 -14.07 66.87 -3.90
C LYS A 749 -13.54 66.22 -5.19
N ASP A 750 -12.27 66.40 -5.54
CA ASP A 750 -11.69 65.74 -6.71
C ASP A 750 -11.73 64.22 -6.55
N ILE A 751 -12.41 63.55 -7.48
CA ILE A 751 -12.63 62.10 -7.44
C ILE A 751 -11.29 61.35 -7.57
N ASN A 752 -10.31 61.90 -8.29
CA ASN A 752 -8.98 61.29 -8.43
C ASN A 752 -8.21 61.35 -7.10
N PHE A 753 -8.22 62.52 -6.44
CA PHE A 753 -7.66 62.71 -5.11
C PHE A 753 -8.32 61.81 -4.05
N LEU A 754 -9.66 61.72 -4.03
CA LEU A 754 -10.41 60.85 -3.12
C LEU A 754 -10.12 59.36 -3.39
N LEU A 755 -10.01 58.95 -4.66
CA LEU A 755 -9.62 57.59 -5.04
C LEU A 755 -8.19 57.26 -4.61
N ALA A 756 -7.23 58.18 -4.77
CA ALA A 756 -5.84 57.99 -4.34
C ALA A 756 -5.72 57.85 -2.81
N LEU A 757 -6.46 58.65 -2.04
CA LEU A 757 -6.59 58.51 -0.59
C LEU A 757 -7.23 57.16 -0.21
N ALA A 758 -8.30 56.76 -0.89
CA ALA A 758 -8.95 55.47 -0.65
C ALA A 758 -8.02 54.28 -0.94
N MET A 759 -7.26 54.32 -2.04
CA MET A 759 -6.25 53.30 -2.38
C MET A 759 -5.11 53.26 -1.35
N THR A 760 -4.69 54.41 -0.83
CA THR A 760 -3.66 54.51 0.20
C THR A 760 -4.15 53.95 1.55
N LEU A 761 -5.39 54.24 1.95
CA LEU A 761 -6.00 53.63 3.14
C LEU A 761 -6.23 52.12 2.97
N LYS A 762 -6.71 51.67 1.81
CA LYS A 762 -6.85 50.25 1.46
C LYS A 762 -5.52 49.50 1.62
N SER A 763 -4.44 50.04 1.05
CA SER A 763 -3.08 49.50 1.20
C SER A 763 -2.64 49.47 2.67
N ALA A 764 -2.93 50.54 3.43
CA ALA A 764 -2.65 50.57 4.86
C ALA A 764 -3.44 49.50 5.65
N THR A 765 -4.69 49.20 5.28
CA THR A 765 -5.50 48.13 5.90
C THR A 765 -5.06 46.70 5.53
N ASP A 766 -3.83 46.48 5.06
CA ASP A 766 -3.33 45.19 4.53
C ASP A 766 -4.25 44.59 3.43
N ASN A 767 -4.99 45.45 2.69
CA ASN A 767 -6.05 45.09 1.73
C ASN A 767 -7.27 44.34 2.32
N LEU A 768 -7.57 44.50 3.62
CA LEU A 768 -8.80 44.00 4.24
C LEU A 768 -10.09 44.68 3.72
N ILE A 769 -9.95 45.80 3.00
CA ILE A 769 -11.03 46.47 2.26
C ILE A 769 -10.78 46.25 0.76
N SER A 770 -11.66 45.54 0.06
CA SER A 770 -11.51 45.30 -1.38
C SER A 770 -12.19 46.39 -2.23
N ASP A 771 -13.37 46.89 -1.86
CA ASP A 771 -14.05 47.98 -2.56
C ASP A 771 -13.67 49.35 -1.99
N THR A 772 -13.13 50.22 -2.84
CA THR A 772 -12.79 51.60 -2.47
C THR A 772 -13.99 52.54 -2.45
N SER A 773 -15.17 52.12 -2.94
CA SER A 773 -16.38 52.95 -2.96
C SER A 773 -16.80 53.43 -1.56
N TYR A 774 -16.75 52.54 -0.56
CA TYR A 774 -17.05 52.84 0.84
C TYR A 774 -16.08 53.89 1.42
N LEU A 775 -14.78 53.75 1.14
CA LEU A 775 -13.74 54.69 1.56
C LEU A 775 -13.90 56.06 0.89
N ILE A 776 -14.19 56.11 -0.41
CA ILE A 776 -14.46 57.36 -1.14
C ILE A 776 -15.68 58.07 -0.56
N ALA A 777 -16.75 57.33 -0.22
CA ALA A 777 -17.94 57.89 0.40
C ALA A 777 -17.63 58.54 1.77
N MET A 778 -16.77 57.92 2.59
CA MET A 778 -16.31 58.47 3.87
C MET A 778 -15.38 59.68 3.72
N LEU A 779 -14.39 59.61 2.83
CA LEU A 779 -13.42 60.69 2.57
C LEU A 779 -14.09 61.95 2.00
N GLY A 780 -15.16 61.75 1.21
CA GLY A 780 -16.07 62.77 0.71
C GLY A 780 -17.18 63.17 1.70
N CYS A 781 -17.04 62.91 3.00
CA CYS A 781 -17.90 63.52 4.02
C CYS A 781 -17.44 64.93 4.38
N ASN A 782 -18.37 65.89 4.32
CA ASN A 782 -18.21 67.23 4.90
C ASN A 782 -18.60 67.26 6.39
N ASP A 783 -19.36 66.25 6.84
CA ASP A 783 -19.89 66.08 8.19
C ASP A 783 -19.55 64.65 8.65
N ILE A 784 -18.81 64.54 9.74
CA ILE A 784 -18.32 63.28 10.29
C ILE A 784 -19.43 62.41 10.89
N TYR A 785 -20.50 63.03 11.41
CA TYR A 785 -21.60 62.30 12.05
C TYR A 785 -22.48 61.57 11.02
N ARG A 786 -22.42 61.98 9.75
CA ARG A 786 -23.15 61.36 8.64
C ARG A 786 -22.38 60.25 7.92
N ILE A 787 -21.19 59.88 8.41
CA ILE A 787 -20.42 58.72 7.92
C ILE A 787 -21.26 57.44 8.00
N THR A 788 -21.88 57.18 9.16
CA THR A 788 -22.74 56.00 9.38
C THR A 788 -23.92 55.97 8.40
N GLU A 789 -24.62 57.09 8.22
CA GLU A 789 -25.75 57.22 7.28
C GLU A 789 -25.34 56.91 5.82
N LYS A 790 -24.14 57.31 5.40
CA LYS A 790 -23.62 56.97 4.06
C LYS A 790 -23.30 55.47 3.92
N LEU A 791 -22.72 54.85 4.95
CA LEU A 791 -22.40 53.41 4.92
C LEU A 791 -23.69 52.56 4.93
N ASP A 792 -24.71 52.98 5.66
CA ASP A 792 -26.05 52.36 5.65
C ASP A 792 -26.67 52.41 4.25
N ARG A 793 -26.63 53.58 3.59
CA ARG A 793 -27.09 53.78 2.20
C ARG A 793 -26.33 52.94 1.16
N LEU A 794 -25.12 52.47 1.48
CA LEU A 794 -24.30 51.60 0.64
C LEU A 794 -24.45 50.10 0.99
N GLY A 795 -25.33 49.74 1.93
CA GLY A 795 -25.59 48.34 2.30
C GLY A 795 -24.51 47.69 3.18
N VAL A 796 -23.60 48.49 3.73
CA VAL A 796 -22.57 47.99 4.66
C VAL A 796 -23.26 47.43 5.90
N LYS A 797 -22.96 46.19 6.26
CA LYS A 797 -23.55 45.52 7.46
C LYS A 797 -23.27 46.36 8.71
N TYR A 798 -24.21 46.39 9.65
CA TYR A 798 -23.95 46.94 10.98
C TYR A 798 -22.91 46.09 11.72
N ASP A 799 -22.06 46.72 12.52
CA ASP A 799 -21.16 46.01 13.42
C ASP A 799 -22.00 45.45 14.59
N ALA A 800 -22.01 44.12 14.74
CA ALA A 800 -22.95 43.39 15.59
C ALA A 800 -22.60 43.53 17.08
N THR A 801 -22.90 44.71 17.64
CA THR A 801 -22.62 45.08 19.03
C THR A 801 -23.89 45.23 19.89
N GLU A 802 -25.08 45.18 19.27
CA GLU A 802 -26.23 44.57 19.96
C GLU A 802 -26.07 43.05 19.85
N PRO A 803 -25.97 42.32 20.97
CA PRO A 803 -25.86 40.86 20.93
C PRO A 803 -27.13 40.25 20.36
N SER A 804 -26.96 39.27 19.47
CA SER A 804 -28.06 38.54 18.87
C SER A 804 -28.92 37.88 19.95
N LYS A 805 -30.25 37.89 19.78
CA LYS A 805 -31.19 37.15 20.65
C LYS A 805 -31.06 35.63 20.53
N LEU A 806 -30.08 35.15 19.78
CA LEU A 806 -29.68 33.76 19.57
C LEU A 806 -28.23 33.46 20.01
N GLU A 807 -27.49 34.43 20.56
CA GLU A 807 -26.19 34.16 21.19
C GLU A 807 -26.37 33.26 22.41
N LEU A 808 -25.45 32.29 22.56
CA LEU A 808 -25.40 31.42 23.73
C LEU A 808 -24.80 32.20 24.92
N PRO A 809 -25.33 32.01 26.14
CA PRO A 809 -24.85 32.74 27.31
C PRO A 809 -23.39 32.39 27.60
N LEU A 810 -22.60 33.38 28.01
CA LEU A 810 -21.20 33.17 28.38
C LEU A 810 -21.13 32.27 29.63
N PRO A 811 -20.26 31.24 29.66
CA PRO A 811 -20.02 30.45 30.87
C PRO A 811 -19.59 31.35 32.03
N GLY A 812 -19.96 30.97 33.25
CA GLY A 812 -19.78 31.75 34.47
C GLY A 812 -20.85 32.83 34.71
N THR A 813 -21.67 33.20 33.72
CA THR A 813 -22.74 34.20 33.93
C THR A 813 -23.91 33.63 34.74
N PRO A 814 -24.57 34.43 35.62
CA PRO A 814 -25.75 33.99 36.36
C PRO A 814 -26.92 33.58 35.46
N ILE A 815 -27.60 32.51 35.82
CA ILE A 815 -28.84 32.06 35.17
C ILE A 815 -29.99 32.92 35.69
N PRO A 816 -30.79 33.58 34.82
CA PRO A 816 -31.95 34.38 35.26
C PRO A 816 -32.99 33.54 36.01
N ALA A 817 -33.53 34.06 37.11
CA ALA A 817 -34.51 33.37 37.96
C ALA A 817 -35.76 32.94 37.17
N GLU A 818 -36.16 33.74 36.18
CA GLU A 818 -37.31 33.50 35.31
C GLU A 818 -37.24 32.15 34.57
N ILE A 819 -36.07 31.54 34.44
CA ILE A 819 -35.86 30.23 33.81
C ILE A 819 -35.32 29.14 34.77
N HIS A 820 -35.17 29.39 36.07
CA HIS A 820 -34.76 28.35 37.04
C HIS A 820 -35.74 27.17 37.05
N HIS A 821 -37.01 27.41 36.74
CA HIS A 821 -38.02 26.36 36.52
C HIS A 821 -37.70 25.35 35.40
N THR A 822 -36.74 25.64 34.51
CA THR A 822 -36.26 24.74 33.44
C THR A 822 -35.07 23.87 33.85
N LEU A 823 -34.49 24.10 35.03
CA LEU A 823 -33.39 23.29 35.57
C LEU A 823 -33.94 21.98 36.13
N LEU A 824 -33.57 20.86 35.51
CA LEU A 824 -34.07 19.55 35.93
C LEU A 824 -33.39 19.08 37.22
N MET A 825 -34.22 18.85 38.24
CA MET A 825 -33.78 18.49 39.59
C MET A 825 -33.34 17.04 39.72
N ASP A 826 -33.69 16.15 38.80
CA ASP A 826 -33.34 14.73 38.86
C ASP A 826 -31.80 14.53 38.94
N PRO A 827 -31.27 13.78 39.93
CA PRO A 827 -29.85 13.48 40.02
C PRO A 827 -29.36 12.44 38.98
N MET A 828 -30.26 11.72 38.30
CA MET A 828 -29.93 10.67 37.32
C MET A 828 -29.67 11.19 35.89
N HIS A 829 -29.29 12.46 35.72
CA HIS A 829 -29.04 13.03 34.39
C HIS A 829 -27.69 12.63 33.80
N VAL A 830 -27.71 12.19 32.54
CA VAL A 830 -26.51 12.09 31.69
C VAL A 830 -26.15 13.48 31.16
N PHE A 831 -24.87 13.83 31.23
CA PHE A 831 -24.29 15.05 30.67
C PHE A 831 -23.29 14.70 29.56
N TYR A 832 -23.21 15.52 28.52
CA TYR A 832 -22.35 15.27 27.35
C TYR A 832 -21.33 16.39 27.11
N PRO A 833 -20.11 16.11 26.61
CA PRO A 833 -19.16 17.14 26.18
C PRO A 833 -19.80 18.17 25.22
N GLY A 834 -19.52 19.45 25.47
CA GLY A 834 -20.12 20.59 24.76
C GLY A 834 -21.53 20.99 25.24
N GLU A 835 -22.13 20.28 26.19
CA GLU A 835 -23.46 20.61 26.70
C GLU A 835 -23.44 21.79 27.67
N TYR A 836 -24.36 22.74 27.46
CA TYR A 836 -24.66 23.81 28.40
C TYR A 836 -25.51 23.32 29.58
N VAL A 837 -25.06 23.61 30.79
CA VAL A 837 -25.68 23.18 32.06
C VAL A 837 -25.72 24.33 33.06
N GLY A 838 -26.63 24.24 34.04
CA GLY A 838 -26.59 25.10 35.22
C GLY A 838 -25.67 24.51 36.27
N TYR A 839 -24.70 25.30 36.73
CA TYR A 839 -23.80 24.98 37.83
C TYR A 839 -24.19 25.76 39.09
N LEU A 840 -24.32 25.09 40.23
CA LEU A 840 -24.61 25.72 41.52
C LEU A 840 -23.30 26.17 42.20
N VAL A 841 -23.10 27.48 42.33
CA VAL A 841 -21.82 28.05 42.78
C VAL A 841 -21.64 27.99 44.30
N ASP A 842 -22.67 28.39 45.05
CA ASP A 842 -22.72 28.36 46.51
C ASP A 842 -23.88 27.47 46.97
N SER A 843 -23.62 26.60 47.94
CA SER A 843 -24.65 25.74 48.55
C SER A 843 -24.86 25.97 50.06
N GLU A 844 -24.00 26.77 50.71
CA GLU A 844 -24.04 26.99 52.15
C GLU A 844 -24.16 28.49 52.49
N GLY A 845 -25.14 28.84 53.34
CA GLY A 845 -25.39 30.21 53.78
C GLY A 845 -24.37 30.68 54.81
N GLY A 846 -23.16 30.99 54.36
CA GLY A 846 -22.01 31.34 55.20
C GLY A 846 -21.83 32.82 55.50
N ASP A 847 -22.84 33.52 56.02
CA ASP A 847 -22.63 34.68 56.90
C ASP A 847 -23.92 35.13 57.63
N ILE A 848 -23.76 35.85 58.75
CA ILE A 848 -24.83 36.08 59.75
C ILE A 848 -25.89 37.13 59.34
N TYR A 849 -25.70 37.82 58.20
CA TYR A 849 -26.59 38.88 57.73
C TYR A 849 -26.94 38.76 56.23
N GLY A 850 -27.85 37.85 55.89
CA GLY A 850 -28.41 37.75 54.53
C GLY A 850 -29.44 36.64 54.36
N SER A 851 -30.42 36.85 53.47
CA SER A 851 -31.38 35.81 53.06
C SER A 851 -30.77 34.88 52.02
N TYR A 852 -30.77 33.57 52.28
CA TYR A 852 -30.20 32.56 51.38
C TYR A 852 -30.98 32.44 50.07
N GLN A 853 -30.30 32.64 48.94
CA GLN A 853 -30.78 32.32 47.59
C GLN A 853 -29.71 31.51 46.84
N PRO A 854 -30.06 30.35 46.24
CA PRO A 854 -29.10 29.52 45.49
C PRO A 854 -28.70 30.21 44.17
N THR A 855 -27.40 30.48 44.00
CA THR A 855 -26.89 31.12 42.77
C THR A 855 -26.46 30.07 41.75
N TYR A 856 -27.26 29.93 40.69
CA TYR A 856 -26.97 29.12 39.52
C TYR A 856 -26.27 29.95 38.43
N THR A 857 -25.20 29.44 37.83
CA THR A 857 -24.50 30.04 36.68
C THR A 857 -24.47 29.09 35.49
N TYR A 858 -24.36 29.62 34.27
CA TYR A 858 -24.14 28.79 33.08
C TYR A 858 -22.74 28.18 33.12
N ALA A 859 -22.61 26.92 32.74
CA ALA A 859 -21.34 26.24 32.54
C ALA A 859 -21.42 25.34 31.30
N ILE A 860 -20.28 24.98 30.72
CA ILE A 860 -20.20 23.99 29.63
C ILE A 860 -19.48 22.75 30.15
N ILE A 861 -20.02 21.56 29.89
CA ILE A 861 -19.35 20.29 30.12
C ILE A 861 -18.17 20.17 29.15
N VAL A 862 -16.94 20.09 29.66
CA VAL A 862 -15.76 19.83 28.82
C VAL A 862 -15.59 18.33 28.62
N GLN A 863 -15.54 17.57 29.73
CA GLN A 863 -15.42 16.11 29.72
C GLN A 863 -15.84 15.49 31.07
N GLU A 864 -16.22 14.21 31.06
CA GLU A 864 -16.31 13.42 32.30
C GLU A 864 -14.89 13.10 32.81
N VAL A 865 -14.68 13.15 34.12
CA VAL A 865 -13.40 12.89 34.78
C VAL A 865 -13.55 11.69 35.70
N VAL A 866 -12.95 10.56 35.31
CA VAL A 866 -12.85 9.36 36.17
C VAL A 866 -11.87 9.65 37.31
N ARG A 867 -12.24 9.26 38.53
CA ARG A 867 -11.34 9.25 39.69
C ARG A 867 -10.87 7.81 39.93
N GLU A 868 -9.58 7.63 40.17
CA GLU A 868 -8.91 6.32 40.09
C GLU A 868 -9.20 5.35 41.25
N GLU A 869 -10.01 5.73 42.24
CA GLU A 869 -10.20 4.98 43.50
C GLU A 869 -11.61 4.34 43.69
N GLU A 870 -12.53 4.42 42.73
CA GLU A 870 -13.92 3.90 42.88
C GLU A 870 -14.36 2.94 41.74
N GLU A 871 -13.81 1.71 41.72
CA GLU A 871 -14.13 0.64 40.74
C GLU A 871 -15.60 0.13 40.76
N ASN A 872 -16.45 0.61 41.67
CA ASN A 872 -17.88 0.26 41.73
C ASN A 872 -18.77 1.51 41.89
N SER A 873 -18.40 2.62 41.24
CA SER A 873 -19.19 3.85 41.21
C SER A 873 -20.54 3.62 40.52
N VAL A 874 -21.60 3.70 41.32
CA VAL A 874 -22.99 3.83 40.85
C VAL A 874 -23.11 5.14 40.04
N PHE A 875 -24.09 5.22 39.13
CA PHE A 875 -24.30 6.39 38.25
C PHE A 875 -24.26 7.76 38.96
N LEU A 876 -24.70 7.82 40.23
CA LEU A 876 -24.70 8.99 41.09
C LEU A 876 -23.29 9.34 41.58
N GLY A 877 -22.80 10.55 41.26
CA GLY A 877 -21.54 11.09 41.82
C GLY A 877 -20.39 11.25 40.82
N LYS A 878 -20.59 10.89 39.54
CA LYS A 878 -19.65 11.17 38.43
C LYS A 878 -19.13 12.61 38.49
N CYS A 879 -17.82 12.80 38.33
CA CYS A 879 -17.19 14.11 38.26
C CYS A 879 -17.08 14.60 36.81
N PHE A 880 -17.23 15.91 36.60
CA PHE A 880 -17.12 16.55 35.29
C PHE A 880 -16.17 17.75 35.38
N GLN A 881 -15.34 17.90 34.36
CA GLN A 881 -14.59 19.13 34.10
C GLN A 881 -15.51 20.10 33.36
N ILE A 882 -15.68 21.31 33.90
CA ILE A 882 -16.54 22.35 33.34
C ILE A 882 -15.78 23.63 33.02
N ASP A 883 -16.21 24.30 31.96
CA ASP A 883 -15.87 25.69 31.67
C ASP A 883 -16.89 26.61 32.35
N ILE A 884 -16.39 27.67 32.98
CA ILE A 884 -17.12 28.73 33.68
C ILE A 884 -16.59 30.12 33.31
N GLY A 885 -15.98 30.30 32.14
CA GLY A 885 -15.63 31.60 31.56
C GLY A 885 -14.37 32.25 32.15
N TYR A 886 -13.58 31.48 32.88
CA TYR A 886 -12.29 31.88 33.45
C TYR A 886 -11.16 31.07 32.79
N SER A 887 -9.91 31.52 32.93
CA SER A 887 -8.73 30.90 32.30
C SER A 887 -8.34 29.51 32.85
N GLU A 888 -9.11 28.95 33.78
CA GLU A 888 -8.89 27.65 34.40
C GLU A 888 -10.23 26.89 34.50
N TYR A 889 -10.24 25.62 34.08
CA TYR A 889 -11.41 24.75 34.19
C TYR A 889 -11.65 24.27 35.62
N LYS A 890 -12.90 24.11 36.02
CA LYS A 890 -13.28 23.62 37.36
C LYS A 890 -13.72 22.15 37.27
N ILE A 891 -13.30 21.30 38.21
CA ILE A 891 -13.84 19.94 38.35
C ILE A 891 -14.91 19.95 39.44
N VAL A 892 -16.11 19.44 39.12
CA VAL A 892 -17.29 19.44 40.01
C VAL A 892 -18.04 18.11 39.96
N SER A 893 -18.91 17.87 40.93
CA SER A 893 -19.82 16.72 40.93
C SER A 893 -20.98 16.93 39.97
N SER A 894 -21.43 15.87 39.30
CA SER A 894 -22.73 15.80 38.59
C SER A 894 -23.91 16.28 39.44
N LEU A 895 -23.81 16.16 40.76
CA LEU A 895 -24.85 16.60 41.70
C LEU A 895 -24.92 18.13 41.85
N ASP A 896 -23.86 18.86 41.48
CA ASP A 896 -23.82 20.33 41.40
C ASP A 896 -24.28 20.86 40.02
N LEU A 897 -24.57 19.96 39.08
CA LEU A 897 -24.90 20.26 37.67
C LEU A 897 -26.37 19.93 37.34
N TYR A 898 -27.01 20.84 36.60
CA TYR A 898 -28.45 20.82 36.34
C TYR A 898 -28.68 20.96 34.83
N LYS A 899 -29.36 19.97 34.23
CA LYS A 899 -29.65 19.94 32.79
C LYS A 899 -30.82 20.87 32.50
N PHE A 900 -30.73 21.68 31.44
CA PHE A 900 -31.86 22.48 30.97
C PHE A 900 -32.86 21.61 30.22
N SER A 901 -34.16 21.78 30.48
CA SER A 901 -35.21 21.12 29.70
C SER A 901 -36.56 21.83 29.81
N ARG A 902 -37.46 21.47 28.89
CA ARG A 902 -38.89 21.76 28.96
C ARG A 902 -39.66 20.46 28.97
N GLN A 903 -40.81 20.48 29.65
CA GLN A 903 -41.83 19.47 29.45
C GLN A 903 -42.59 19.83 28.17
N ASP A 904 -42.32 19.14 27.06
CA ASP A 904 -43.11 19.25 25.84
C ASP A 904 -44.49 18.63 26.04
N GLU A 905 -45.55 19.43 25.90
CA GLU A 905 -46.94 18.97 25.93
C GLU A 905 -47.32 18.12 24.70
N SER A 906 -46.37 17.81 23.81
CA SER A 906 -46.59 17.08 22.56
C SER A 906 -45.46 16.10 22.24
N SER A 907 -45.32 15.03 23.02
CA SER A 907 -44.57 13.83 22.62
C SER A 907 -45.46 12.58 22.72
N HIS A 908 -45.59 11.86 21.60
CA HIS A 908 -46.24 10.55 21.60
C HIS A 908 -45.26 9.49 22.12
N VAL A 909 -45.68 8.69 23.10
CA VAL A 909 -44.97 7.45 23.46
C VAL A 909 -45.00 6.50 22.26
N ARG A 910 -43.82 6.08 21.79
CA ARG A 910 -43.64 4.84 21.02
C ARG A 910 -42.20 4.30 21.16
N ASP A 911 -41.97 3.68 22.30
CA ASP A 911 -41.17 2.46 22.54
C ASP A 911 -39.88 2.21 21.72
N THR A 912 -38.75 2.29 22.43
CA THR A 912 -37.58 1.39 22.34
C THR A 912 -37.02 0.97 20.96
N SER A 913 -35.98 1.67 20.50
CA SER A 913 -34.76 1.04 19.93
C SER A 913 -33.59 2.03 19.94
N ALA A 914 -32.36 1.56 20.17
CA ALA A 914 -31.17 2.42 20.26
C ALA A 914 -30.76 3.01 18.88
N PRO A 915 -30.16 4.21 18.82
CA PRO A 915 -29.61 4.75 17.58
C PRO A 915 -28.26 4.11 17.27
N SER A 916 -28.23 3.28 16.22
CA SER A 916 -26.99 2.75 15.63
C SER A 916 -26.28 3.78 14.76
N THR A 917 -24.95 3.71 14.68
CA THR A 917 -24.12 4.61 13.86
C THR A 917 -24.33 4.40 12.35
N PRO A 918 -24.47 5.48 11.55
CA PRO A 918 -24.45 5.38 10.09
C PRO A 918 -23.01 5.35 9.57
N THR A 919 -22.53 4.15 9.23
CA THR A 919 -21.32 3.97 8.41
C THR A 919 -21.63 4.27 6.93
N SER A 920 -20.61 4.53 6.11
CA SER A 920 -20.71 4.80 4.67
C SER A 920 -21.42 3.70 3.86
N PRO A 921 -22.01 4.06 2.71
CA PRO A 921 -22.07 3.14 1.57
C PRO A 921 -21.61 3.76 0.23
N ASP A 922 -21.00 2.93 -0.60
CA ASP A 922 -20.50 3.28 -1.94
C ASP A 922 -21.48 2.90 -3.08
N SER A 923 -21.74 3.87 -3.97
CA SER A 923 -21.87 3.68 -5.43
C SER A 923 -23.11 2.99 -6.09
N ARG A 924 -23.31 3.36 -7.37
CA ARG A 924 -24.04 2.64 -8.46
C ARG A 924 -25.57 2.80 -8.66
N SER A 925 -25.96 3.99 -9.12
CA SER A 925 -26.57 4.25 -10.45
C SER A 925 -27.84 3.51 -10.95
N THR A 926 -28.88 4.29 -11.28
CA THR A 926 -29.46 4.39 -12.66
C THR A 926 -30.40 5.60 -12.81
N GLY A 927 -30.62 6.14 -14.04
CA GLY A 927 -31.95 6.70 -14.39
C GLY A 927 -32.19 8.21 -14.65
N VAL A 928 -31.51 8.84 -15.62
CA VAL A 928 -32.14 9.67 -16.69
C VAL A 928 -32.97 10.96 -16.37
N ARG A 929 -32.38 12.12 -16.73
CA ARG A 929 -32.93 13.35 -17.41
C ARG A 929 -33.76 14.49 -16.73
N MET A 930 -33.19 15.70 -16.91
CA MET A 930 -33.75 16.99 -17.40
C MET A 930 -34.43 18.05 -16.48
N VAL A 931 -33.71 19.18 -16.42
CA VAL A 931 -34.05 20.64 -16.38
C VAL A 931 -35.51 21.18 -16.50
N PRO A 932 -35.80 22.40 -15.97
CA PRO A 932 -37.14 22.98 -15.74
C PRO A 932 -37.51 24.11 -16.76
N PRO A 933 -38.59 24.94 -16.62
CA PRO A 933 -38.61 26.07 -15.63
C PRO A 933 -40.00 26.59 -15.10
N LEU A 934 -39.94 27.32 -13.97
CA LEU A 934 -40.66 28.57 -13.57
C LEU A 934 -42.20 28.82 -13.72
N PHE A 935 -42.78 29.28 -12.59
CA PHE A 935 -43.82 30.31 -12.37
C PHE A 935 -45.37 30.07 -12.40
N ALA A 936 -45.98 30.46 -11.27
CA ALA A 936 -47.28 31.15 -11.05
C ALA A 936 -48.64 30.39 -11.15
N GLY A 937 -49.58 30.63 -10.19
CA GLY A 937 -50.97 30.18 -10.38
C GLY A 937 -52.02 30.11 -9.22
N LYS A 938 -52.16 31.10 -8.33
CA LYS A 938 -53.37 31.37 -7.49
C LYS A 938 -53.77 30.35 -6.37
N GLU A 939 -54.79 30.77 -5.60
CA GLU A 939 -55.17 30.30 -4.25
C GLU A 939 -56.32 29.27 -4.23
N ASN A 940 -56.54 28.62 -3.08
CA ASN A 940 -57.88 28.22 -2.62
C ASN A 940 -57.93 27.95 -1.10
N LEU A 941 -59.08 28.18 -0.46
CA LEU A 941 -59.27 28.19 1.00
C LEU A 941 -59.72 26.84 1.58
N ARG A 942 -59.23 26.47 2.78
CA ARG A 942 -59.84 25.46 3.69
C ARG A 942 -59.66 25.86 5.18
N PRO A 943 -60.56 25.43 6.09
CA PRO A 943 -60.67 25.97 7.46
C PRO A 943 -59.71 25.30 8.48
N PRO A 944 -59.48 25.93 9.66
CA PRO A 944 -58.58 25.42 10.70
C PRO A 944 -59.22 24.31 11.59
N PRO A 945 -58.44 23.36 12.12
CA PRO A 945 -58.90 22.33 13.06
C PRO A 945 -59.01 22.84 14.52
N GLN A 946 -59.73 22.08 15.34
CA GLN A 946 -60.02 22.40 16.75
C GLN A 946 -58.86 22.10 17.71
N LYS A 947 -58.80 22.83 18.84
CA LYS A 947 -57.88 22.57 19.95
C LYS A 947 -58.26 21.30 20.73
N GLN A 948 -57.28 20.55 21.22
CA GLN A 948 -57.44 19.54 22.28
C GLN A 948 -56.49 19.86 23.46
N SER A 949 -56.82 19.35 24.65
CA SER A 949 -56.11 19.61 25.91
C SER A 949 -55.11 18.50 26.28
N PRO A 950 -54.05 18.81 27.05
CA PRO A 950 -53.08 17.83 27.55
C PRO A 950 -53.72 16.81 28.53
N LYS A 951 -53.00 15.73 28.84
CA LYS A 951 -53.45 14.62 29.69
C LYS A 951 -52.48 14.36 30.85
N LYS A 952 -53.04 14.08 32.04
CA LYS A 952 -52.29 13.72 33.27
C LYS A 952 -51.49 12.42 33.12
N ILE A 953 -50.47 12.26 33.99
CA ILE A 953 -49.73 11.00 34.21
C ILE A 953 -50.71 9.87 34.57
N LYS A 954 -50.46 8.67 34.03
CA LYS A 954 -51.25 7.46 34.30
C LYS A 954 -50.98 6.95 35.72
N LEU A 955 -52.03 6.81 36.53
CA LEU A 955 -51.95 6.31 37.93
C LEU A 955 -51.22 4.96 38.06
N ASN A 956 -51.29 4.10 37.04
CA ASN A 956 -50.69 2.77 37.02
C ASN A 956 -49.15 2.78 37.19
N ALA A 957 -48.47 3.89 36.93
CA ALA A 957 -47.00 3.99 37.01
C ALA A 957 -46.47 4.23 38.44
N ILE A 958 -47.34 4.53 39.42
CA ILE A 958 -46.91 4.89 40.79
C ILE A 958 -45.99 3.81 41.42
N PRO A 959 -46.30 2.49 41.41
CA PRO A 959 -45.48 1.50 42.12
C PRO A 959 -44.03 1.40 41.61
N GLU A 960 -43.81 1.64 40.32
CA GLU A 960 -42.49 1.62 39.69
C GLU A 960 -41.67 2.85 40.13
N ILE A 961 -42.31 4.03 40.16
CA ILE A 961 -41.71 5.28 40.63
C ILE A 961 -41.35 5.21 42.13
N LEU A 962 -42.20 4.61 42.97
CA LEU A 962 -41.89 4.44 44.40
C LEU A 962 -40.66 3.53 44.60
N LYS A 963 -40.54 2.47 43.79
CA LYS A 963 -39.39 1.55 43.81
C LYS A 963 -38.10 2.23 43.34
N GLU A 964 -38.17 3.06 42.30
CA GLU A 964 -37.06 3.90 41.83
C GLU A 964 -36.58 4.86 42.95
N VAL A 965 -37.51 5.56 43.61
CA VAL A 965 -37.19 6.52 44.67
C VAL A 965 -36.54 5.85 45.89
N THR A 966 -37.03 4.68 46.32
CA THR A 966 -36.35 3.88 47.36
C THR A 966 -34.92 3.52 46.94
N LEU A 967 -34.73 3.03 45.71
CA LEU A 967 -33.43 2.59 45.22
C LEU A 967 -32.41 3.75 45.12
N ILE A 968 -32.82 4.95 44.72
CA ILE A 968 -31.95 6.14 44.71
C ILE A 968 -31.63 6.59 46.14
N ILE A 969 -32.57 6.50 47.10
CA ILE A 969 -32.30 6.79 48.52
C ILE A 969 -31.29 5.81 49.11
N GLU A 970 -31.42 4.51 48.85
CA GLU A 970 -30.50 3.48 49.35
C GLU A 970 -29.11 3.58 48.72
N GLN A 971 -29.00 4.13 47.51
CA GLN A 971 -27.72 4.49 46.90
C GLN A 971 -27.13 5.78 47.50
N ALA A 972 -27.94 6.82 47.72
CA ALA A 972 -27.51 8.07 48.35
C ALA A 972 -26.93 7.85 49.75
N TRP A 973 -27.47 6.90 50.51
CA TRP A 973 -26.97 6.57 51.85
C TRP A 973 -25.61 5.85 51.88
N LYS A 974 -25.11 5.38 50.73
CA LYS A 974 -23.74 4.83 50.59
C LYS A 974 -22.69 5.92 50.34
N LEU A 975 -23.12 7.13 49.95
CA LEU A 975 -22.24 8.25 49.62
C LEU A 975 -21.99 9.17 50.84
N PRO A 976 -20.91 10.00 50.82
CA PRO A 976 -20.62 10.97 51.88
C PRO A 976 -21.77 11.94 52.18
N GLU A 977 -21.82 12.50 53.40
CA GLU A 977 -22.94 13.36 53.86
C GLU A 977 -23.21 14.55 52.91
N THR A 978 -22.16 15.14 52.34
CA THR A 978 -22.26 16.27 51.39
C THR A 978 -22.98 15.87 50.10
N GLU A 979 -22.55 14.81 49.43
CA GLU A 979 -23.18 14.35 48.18
C GLU A 979 -24.56 13.74 48.43
N ARG A 980 -24.74 13.02 49.56
CA ARG A 980 -26.05 12.55 50.04
C ARG A 980 -27.03 13.70 50.21
N LYS A 981 -26.62 14.79 50.88
CA LYS A 981 -27.42 16.03 51.06
C LYS A 981 -27.82 16.65 49.72
N LYS A 982 -26.94 16.63 48.70
CA LYS A 982 -27.28 17.08 47.33
C LYS A 982 -28.33 16.18 46.67
N ILE A 983 -28.18 14.85 46.72
CA ILE A 983 -29.15 13.90 46.14
C ILE A 983 -30.52 14.05 46.81
N ILE A 984 -30.56 14.13 48.15
CA ILE A 984 -31.82 14.25 48.89
C ILE A 984 -32.50 15.60 48.62
N ARG A 985 -31.77 16.73 48.57
CA ARG A 985 -32.32 18.03 48.10
C ARG A 985 -32.90 17.90 46.69
N ARG A 986 -32.19 17.24 45.77
CA ARG A 986 -32.60 17.05 44.38
C ARG A 986 -33.87 16.21 44.23
N LEU A 987 -33.98 15.08 44.91
CA LEU A 987 -35.21 14.28 44.93
C LEU A 987 -36.38 15.04 45.57
N TYR A 988 -36.12 15.76 46.66
CA TYR A 988 -37.12 16.58 47.36
C TYR A 988 -37.69 17.66 46.43
N LEU A 989 -36.84 18.37 45.68
CA LEU A 989 -37.24 19.37 44.69
C LEU A 989 -37.80 18.78 43.38
N LYS A 990 -37.47 17.53 43.01
CA LYS A 990 -38.09 16.79 41.88
C LYS A 990 -39.56 16.52 42.17
N TRP A 991 -39.87 16.00 43.36
CA TRP A 991 -41.22 15.51 43.69
C TRP A 991 -42.08 16.47 44.53
N HIS A 992 -41.57 17.64 44.94
CA HIS A 992 -42.33 18.60 45.73
C HIS A 992 -43.69 18.95 45.08
N PRO A 993 -44.82 18.89 45.81
CA PRO A 993 -46.16 19.11 45.24
C PRO A 993 -46.31 20.42 44.46
N ASP A 994 -45.75 21.53 44.98
CA ASP A 994 -45.83 22.85 44.35
C ASP A 994 -45.22 22.95 42.96
N LYS A 995 -44.16 22.18 42.65
CA LYS A 995 -43.56 22.16 41.30
C LYS A 995 -44.33 21.25 40.33
N ASN A 996 -45.25 20.43 40.84
CA ASN A 996 -45.92 19.35 40.12
C ASN A 996 -47.46 19.50 40.07
N ALA A 997 -47.98 20.73 40.13
CA ALA A 997 -49.43 21.01 40.22
C ALA A 997 -50.31 20.30 39.17
N GLU A 998 -49.80 20.09 37.95
CA GLU A 998 -50.51 19.39 36.87
C GLU A 998 -50.68 17.87 37.11
N ASN A 999 -49.88 17.29 38.03
CA ASN A 999 -49.92 15.88 38.46
C ASN A 999 -49.88 15.75 40.00
N LEU A 1000 -50.56 16.67 40.70
CA LEU A 1000 -50.50 16.85 42.16
C LEU A 1000 -50.69 15.56 42.96
N ASP A 1001 -51.64 14.73 42.54
CA ASP A 1001 -52.01 13.47 43.21
C ASP A 1001 -50.83 12.49 43.26
N VAL A 1002 -50.14 12.31 42.11
CA VAL A 1002 -48.96 11.43 41.97
C VAL A 1002 -47.78 12.01 42.73
N ALA A 1003 -47.49 13.30 42.57
CA ALA A 1003 -46.36 13.94 43.22
C ALA A 1003 -46.49 13.92 44.75
N THR A 1004 -47.69 14.14 45.28
CA THR A 1004 -47.97 14.08 46.72
C THR A 1004 -47.69 12.68 47.29
N GLU A 1005 -48.08 11.61 46.59
CA GLU A 1005 -47.85 10.24 47.08
C GLU A 1005 -46.37 9.84 47.01
N VAL A 1006 -45.68 10.18 45.91
CA VAL A 1006 -44.23 9.95 45.77
C VAL A 1006 -43.44 10.78 46.80
N PHE A 1007 -43.89 11.99 47.13
CA PHE A 1007 -43.25 12.85 48.13
C PHE A 1007 -43.45 12.36 49.57
N LYS A 1008 -44.64 11.82 49.92
CA LYS A 1008 -44.84 11.11 51.20
C LYS A 1008 -43.90 9.91 51.33
N HIS A 1009 -43.77 9.11 50.27
CA HIS A 1009 -42.88 7.95 50.23
C HIS A 1009 -41.42 8.38 50.39
N LEU A 1010 -40.99 9.42 49.66
CA LEU A 1010 -39.67 10.03 49.79
C LEU A 1010 -39.35 10.45 51.24
N GLN A 1011 -40.26 11.18 51.90
CA GLN A 1011 -40.10 11.58 53.30
C GLN A 1011 -40.09 10.38 54.27
N SER A 1012 -40.88 9.35 53.98
CA SER A 1012 -40.93 8.11 54.76
C SER A 1012 -39.63 7.31 54.64
N GLU A 1013 -39.04 7.23 53.45
CA GLU A 1013 -37.79 6.53 53.17
C GLU A 1013 -36.55 7.29 53.69
N ILE A 1014 -36.55 8.62 53.61
CA ILE A 1014 -35.57 9.47 54.34
C ILE A 1014 -35.66 9.15 55.83
N SER A 1015 -36.87 9.14 56.40
CA SER A 1015 -37.10 8.82 57.81
C SER A 1015 -36.71 7.38 58.18
N ARG A 1016 -36.85 6.42 57.26
CA ARG A 1016 -36.40 5.03 57.44
C ARG A 1016 -34.88 4.98 57.53
N MET A 1017 -34.19 5.60 56.57
CA MET A 1017 -32.73 5.55 56.51
C MET A 1017 -32.05 6.37 57.61
N GLU A 1018 -32.62 7.52 58.03
CA GLU A 1018 -32.18 8.23 59.25
C GLU A 1018 -32.27 7.33 60.48
N LYS A 1019 -33.42 6.68 60.71
CA LYS A 1019 -33.63 5.76 61.85
C LYS A 1019 -32.73 4.52 61.78
N GLN A 1020 -32.54 3.94 60.61
CA GLN A 1020 -31.68 2.77 60.41
C GLN A 1020 -30.21 3.12 60.70
N THR A 1021 -29.73 4.28 60.23
CA THR A 1021 -28.38 4.77 60.55
C THR A 1021 -28.15 4.92 62.06
N LEU A 1022 -29.16 5.42 62.80
CA LEU A 1022 -29.10 5.57 64.26
C LEU A 1022 -29.11 4.21 64.99
N VAL A 1023 -29.82 3.21 64.48
CA VAL A 1023 -29.85 1.85 65.04
C VAL A 1023 -28.54 1.10 64.76
N ASP A 1024 -27.97 1.24 63.56
CA ASP A 1024 -26.71 0.60 63.20
C ASP A 1024 -25.54 1.17 64.02
N GLN A 1025 -25.51 2.49 64.26
CA GLN A 1025 -24.55 3.12 65.18
C GLN A 1025 -24.68 2.59 66.63
N GLN A 1026 -25.92 2.43 67.14
CA GLN A 1026 -26.15 1.84 68.46
C GLN A 1026 -25.78 0.34 68.54
N ASN A 1027 -25.75 -0.38 67.41
CA ASN A 1027 -25.30 -1.76 67.35
C ASN A 1027 -23.78 -1.87 67.23
N THR A 1028 -23.09 -0.99 66.50
CA THR A 1028 -21.62 -0.95 66.49
C THR A 1028 -21.03 -0.60 67.86
N ASP A 1029 -21.63 0.34 68.58
CA ASP A 1029 -21.19 0.72 69.93
C ASP A 1029 -21.37 -0.41 70.97
N ARG A 1030 -22.27 -1.37 70.73
CA ARG A 1030 -22.42 -2.57 71.58
C ARG A 1030 -21.24 -3.54 71.48
N ALA A 1031 -20.49 -3.54 70.37
CA ALA A 1031 -19.28 -4.34 70.23
C ALA A 1031 -18.08 -3.70 70.97
N SER A 1032 -18.02 -2.37 71.04
CA SER A 1032 -16.85 -1.64 71.57
C SER A 1032 -16.98 -1.25 73.06
N ARG A 1033 -17.21 -2.25 73.93
CA ARG A 1033 -17.23 -2.03 75.38
C ARG A 1033 -15.84 -1.76 75.96
N ARG A 1034 -15.46 -0.50 76.11
CA ARG A 1034 -14.81 0.01 77.33
C ARG A 1034 -14.96 1.53 77.46
N SER A 1035 -15.28 1.97 78.67
CA SER A 1035 -15.83 3.30 78.95
C SER A 1035 -14.81 4.26 79.56
N PHE A 1036 -14.80 5.50 79.05
CA PHE A 1036 -14.85 6.68 79.92
C PHE A 1036 -16.01 7.57 79.46
N SER A 1037 -16.65 8.25 80.40
CA SER A 1037 -17.93 8.95 80.18
C SER A 1037 -17.84 10.40 80.60
N THR A 1038 -18.27 11.32 79.73
CA THR A 1038 -19.05 12.51 80.15
C THR A 1038 -19.81 13.18 78.99
N SER A 1039 -21.12 12.96 78.97
CA SER A 1039 -22.14 14.03 78.99
C SER A 1039 -22.04 15.23 78.02
N SER A 1040 -22.45 15.07 76.76
CA SER A 1040 -23.00 16.17 75.94
C SER A 1040 -24.11 15.72 74.95
N THR A 1041 -24.72 14.56 75.20
CA THR A 1041 -25.71 13.84 74.36
C THR A 1041 -27.08 14.50 74.19
N ARG A 1042 -27.18 15.84 74.35
CA ARG A 1042 -28.36 16.64 73.98
C ARG A 1042 -28.16 17.52 72.74
N PHE A 1043 -26.92 17.85 72.35
CA PHE A 1043 -26.65 18.78 71.24
C PHE A 1043 -26.27 18.13 69.89
N HIS A 1044 -26.19 16.80 69.82
CA HIS A 1044 -25.84 16.10 68.58
C HIS A 1044 -27.04 15.55 67.78
N SER A 1045 -28.19 15.32 68.42
CA SER A 1045 -29.35 14.66 67.76
C SER A 1045 -30.00 15.51 66.66
N GLU A 1046 -29.84 16.84 66.68
CA GLU A 1046 -30.41 17.76 65.68
C GLU A 1046 -29.43 18.08 64.54
N LYS A 1047 -28.17 17.63 64.64
CA LYS A 1047 -27.13 17.98 63.66
C LYS A 1047 -27.13 17.15 62.37
N SER A 1048 -27.88 16.05 62.32
CA SER A 1048 -27.90 15.11 61.18
C SER A 1048 -29.23 15.00 60.43
N SER A 1049 -30.36 15.42 61.00
CA SER A 1049 -31.66 15.28 60.31
C SER A 1049 -31.82 16.28 59.16
N PHE A 1050 -32.42 15.81 58.05
CA PHE A 1050 -32.75 16.64 56.89
C PHE A 1050 -33.90 17.62 57.16
N GLN A 1051 -34.74 17.39 58.18
CA GLN A 1051 -35.94 18.19 58.45
C GLN A 1051 -35.65 19.69 58.65
N ARG A 1052 -34.47 20.05 59.18
CA ARG A 1052 -34.02 21.45 59.34
C ARG A 1052 -33.86 22.22 58.02
N PHE A 1053 -33.68 21.51 56.90
CA PHE A 1053 -33.53 22.13 55.57
C PHE A 1053 -34.87 22.26 54.83
N TYR A 1054 -35.92 21.56 55.26
CA TYR A 1054 -37.21 21.52 54.56
C TYR A 1054 -37.87 22.90 54.45
N SER A 1055 -37.67 23.79 55.43
CA SER A 1055 -38.16 25.19 55.36
C SER A 1055 -37.56 25.94 54.15
N SER A 1056 -36.24 25.87 53.98
CA SER A 1056 -35.53 26.45 52.84
C SER A 1056 -35.92 25.79 51.52
N TRP A 1057 -35.99 24.45 51.47
CA TRP A 1057 -36.34 23.73 50.24
C TRP A 1057 -37.80 23.93 49.83
N ASN A 1058 -38.73 24.10 50.78
CA ASN A 1058 -40.12 24.45 50.49
C ASN A 1058 -40.22 25.88 49.95
N GLN A 1059 -39.47 26.84 50.51
CA GLN A 1059 -39.40 28.21 50.00
C GLN A 1059 -38.82 28.24 48.58
N GLU A 1060 -37.77 27.47 48.32
CA GLU A 1060 -37.18 27.30 46.99
C GLU A 1060 -38.14 26.64 45.98
N ALA A 1061 -38.87 25.59 46.40
CA ALA A 1061 -39.89 24.95 45.57
C ALA A 1061 -41.07 25.89 45.26
N THR A 1062 -41.40 26.79 46.19
CA THR A 1062 -42.43 27.83 46.02
C THR A 1062 -41.94 28.91 45.05
N SER A 1063 -40.68 29.37 45.15
CA SER A 1063 -40.09 30.35 44.24
C SER A 1063 -40.20 29.90 42.78
N HIS A 1064 -39.73 28.67 42.49
CA HIS A 1064 -39.85 28.02 41.18
C HIS A 1064 -41.29 27.96 40.64
N LYS A 1065 -42.30 27.83 41.51
CA LYS A 1065 -43.72 27.84 41.14
C LYS A 1065 -44.17 29.26 40.77
N SER A 1066 -43.85 30.27 41.57
CA SER A 1066 -44.16 31.68 41.27
C SER A 1066 -43.46 32.17 39.99
N GLU A 1067 -42.22 31.76 39.74
CA GLU A 1067 -41.49 32.05 38.50
C GLU A 1067 -42.20 31.43 37.29
N LYS A 1068 -42.54 30.12 37.33
CA LYS A 1068 -43.29 29.43 36.28
C LYS A 1068 -44.65 30.09 36.01
N HIS A 1069 -45.32 30.62 37.04
CA HIS A 1069 -46.59 31.34 36.90
C HIS A 1069 -46.42 32.74 36.28
N HIS A 1070 -45.54 33.60 36.82
CA HIS A 1070 -45.29 34.94 36.27
C HIS A 1070 -44.87 34.89 34.80
N PHE A 1071 -44.08 33.89 34.41
CA PHE A 1071 -43.72 33.62 33.01
C PHE A 1071 -44.95 33.31 32.14
N ARG A 1072 -45.85 32.43 32.61
CA ARG A 1072 -47.03 31.97 31.88
C ARG A 1072 -48.08 33.09 31.70
N GLU A 1073 -48.12 34.06 32.60
CA GLU A 1073 -49.01 35.22 32.50
C GLU A 1073 -48.49 36.28 31.51
N HIS A 1074 -47.20 36.65 31.59
CA HIS A 1074 -46.62 37.70 30.75
C HIS A 1074 -46.70 37.42 29.24
N TYR A 1075 -46.68 36.15 28.82
CA TYR A 1075 -46.72 35.78 27.40
C TYR A 1075 -48.14 35.63 26.81
N ASN A 1076 -49.19 35.56 27.62
CA ASN A 1076 -50.55 35.33 27.10
C ASN A 1076 -51.28 36.59 26.59
N TYR A 1077 -50.75 37.79 26.86
CA TYR A 1077 -51.37 39.06 26.44
C TYR A 1077 -50.95 39.57 25.05
N ALA A 1078 -49.97 38.93 24.38
CA ALA A 1078 -49.47 39.35 23.07
C ALA A 1078 -50.23 38.65 21.91
N GLY A 1079 -51.41 39.16 21.56
CA GLY A 1079 -52.28 38.54 20.55
C GLY A 1079 -51.83 38.74 19.09
N SER A 1080 -51.42 37.66 18.42
CA SER A 1080 -51.54 37.50 16.96
C SER A 1080 -51.49 36.02 16.56
N SER A 1081 -52.25 35.62 15.53
CA SER A 1081 -52.28 34.24 15.02
C SER A 1081 -51.34 34.04 13.82
N HIS A 1082 -50.83 32.81 13.66
CA HIS A 1082 -49.90 32.34 12.62
C HIS A 1082 -48.39 32.55 12.88
N SER A 1083 -47.83 31.74 13.78
CA SER A 1083 -46.59 30.99 13.54
C SER A 1083 -46.28 30.07 14.73
N HIS A 1084 -46.10 28.76 14.51
CA HIS A 1084 -45.50 27.88 15.52
C HIS A 1084 -44.00 28.20 15.60
N ARG A 1085 -43.63 29.19 16.44
CA ARG A 1085 -42.23 29.58 16.65
C ARG A 1085 -41.57 28.80 17.77
N PHE A 1086 -40.29 28.54 17.59
CA PHE A 1086 -39.42 27.86 18.55
C PHE A 1086 -39.33 28.61 19.90
N PHE A 1087 -39.07 27.85 20.96
CA PHE A 1087 -39.13 28.28 22.37
C PHE A 1087 -37.95 29.17 22.79
N VAL A 1088 -37.87 30.40 22.30
CA VAL A 1088 -36.85 31.38 22.76
C VAL A 1088 -37.15 31.81 24.21
N PRO A 1089 -36.17 31.85 25.13
CA PRO A 1089 -36.36 32.44 26.47
C PRO A 1089 -36.58 33.97 26.42
N PRO A 1090 -37.26 34.58 27.39
CA PRO A 1090 -37.39 36.03 27.50
C PRO A 1090 -36.05 36.70 27.85
N THR A 1091 -35.25 36.98 26.82
CA THR A 1091 -34.07 37.87 26.82
C THR A 1091 -32.94 37.53 27.81
N PHE A 1092 -31.75 37.25 27.27
CA PHE A 1092 -30.48 37.33 28.02
C PHE A 1092 -30.13 38.79 28.35
N LYS A 1093 -30.93 39.44 29.21
CA LYS A 1093 -30.60 40.76 29.78
C LYS A 1093 -29.31 40.63 30.59
N THR A 1094 -28.55 41.72 30.68
CA THR A 1094 -27.37 41.78 31.55
C THR A 1094 -27.79 41.67 33.02
N VAL A 1095 -27.68 40.47 33.59
CA VAL A 1095 -27.95 40.20 35.00
C VAL A 1095 -26.77 40.72 35.84
N GLY A 1096 -27.05 41.29 37.01
CA GLY A 1096 -26.03 41.66 37.98
C GLY A 1096 -25.22 40.45 38.46
N ASN A 1097 -23.93 40.64 38.71
CA ASN A 1097 -23.06 39.66 39.36
C ASN A 1097 -22.75 40.14 40.80
N PRO A 1098 -23.56 39.75 41.80
CA PRO A 1098 -23.38 40.18 43.18
C PRO A 1098 -22.09 39.63 43.81
N VAL A 1099 -21.55 38.52 43.30
CA VAL A 1099 -20.31 37.89 43.80
C VAL A 1099 -19.09 38.74 43.43
N GLU A 1100 -18.95 39.11 42.15
CA GLU A 1100 -17.89 40.03 41.72
C GLU A 1100 -18.09 41.43 42.32
N ALA A 1101 -19.33 41.93 42.43
CA ALA A 1101 -19.59 43.21 43.11
C ALA A 1101 -19.01 43.25 44.54
N ARG A 1102 -19.25 42.20 45.35
CA ARG A 1102 -18.64 42.06 46.69
C ARG A 1102 -17.11 42.01 46.63
N ARG A 1103 -16.53 41.29 45.67
CA ARG A 1103 -15.07 41.16 45.48
C ARG A 1103 -14.41 42.50 45.18
N TRP A 1104 -14.92 43.25 44.21
CA TRP A 1104 -14.36 44.55 43.81
C TRP A 1104 -14.54 45.62 44.89
N LEU A 1105 -15.70 45.66 45.56
CA LEU A 1105 -15.97 46.59 46.66
C LEU A 1105 -15.02 46.35 47.85
N ARG A 1106 -14.69 45.09 48.17
CA ARG A 1106 -13.72 44.75 49.23
C ARG A 1106 -12.34 45.33 48.93
N GLN A 1107 -11.88 45.30 47.68
CA GLN A 1107 -10.61 45.91 47.29
C GLN A 1107 -10.69 47.45 47.26
N ALA A 1108 -11.82 48.03 46.87
CA ALA A 1108 -12.03 49.48 46.95
C ALA A 1108 -11.90 50.01 48.39
N ARG A 1109 -12.55 49.35 49.36
CA ARG A 1109 -12.40 49.64 50.80
C ARG A 1109 -10.94 49.55 51.26
N ALA A 1110 -10.22 48.49 50.85
CA ALA A 1110 -8.81 48.31 51.19
C ALA A 1110 -7.92 49.44 50.63
N ASN A 1111 -8.13 49.85 49.38
CA ASN A 1111 -7.40 50.95 48.74
C ASN A 1111 -7.64 52.29 49.47
N TYR A 1112 -8.88 52.59 49.85
CA TYR A 1112 -9.21 53.80 50.61
C TYR A 1112 -8.62 53.77 52.03
N SER A 1113 -8.68 52.62 52.71
CA SER A 1113 -8.01 52.46 54.01
C SER A 1113 -6.50 52.64 53.90
N ALA A 1114 -5.88 52.16 52.82
CA ALA A 1114 -4.45 52.30 52.58
C ALA A 1114 -4.01 53.74 52.22
N ALA A 1115 -4.92 54.62 51.82
CA ALA A 1115 -4.63 56.05 51.57
C ALA A 1115 -4.36 56.82 52.88
N ARG A 1116 -5.00 56.41 53.98
CA ARG A 1116 -4.77 56.97 55.33
C ARG A 1116 -3.33 56.79 55.81
N ASN A 1117 -2.63 55.78 55.29
CA ASN A 1117 -1.27 55.44 55.70
C ASN A 1117 -0.22 56.46 55.23
N ASP A 1118 -0.53 57.30 54.23
CA ASP A 1118 0.41 58.24 53.61
C ASP A 1118 0.14 59.71 54.01
N LEU A 1119 -0.99 59.95 54.69
CA LEU A 1119 -1.43 61.29 55.09
C LEU A 1119 -0.41 61.96 56.02
N HIS A 1120 -0.11 63.24 55.77
CA HIS A 1120 0.90 64.04 56.47
C HIS A 1120 2.36 63.52 56.40
N LYS A 1121 2.67 62.52 55.54
CA LYS A 1121 4.04 61.98 55.36
C LYS A 1121 4.79 62.56 54.16
N ASN A 1122 4.36 63.70 53.64
CA ASN A 1122 4.83 64.28 52.38
C ASN A 1122 4.76 63.27 51.20
N ALA A 1123 3.61 62.60 51.09
CA ALA A 1123 3.30 61.56 50.10
C ALA A 1123 1.86 61.74 49.56
N ASN A 1124 1.47 63.00 49.36
CA ASN A 1124 0.11 63.41 49.01
C ASN A 1124 -0.34 62.91 47.63
N GLU A 1125 0.59 62.71 46.70
CA GLU A 1125 0.37 62.07 45.41
C GLU A 1125 -0.09 60.61 45.55
N TRP A 1126 0.40 59.89 46.58
CA TRP A 1126 -0.01 58.52 46.88
C TRP A 1126 -1.36 58.46 47.59
N VAL A 1127 -1.67 59.42 48.47
CA VAL A 1127 -3.03 59.62 49.00
C VAL A 1127 -4.01 59.81 47.84
N CYS A 1128 -3.71 60.73 46.92
CA CYS A 1128 -4.53 61.01 45.74
C CYS A 1128 -4.66 59.80 44.79
N PHE A 1129 -3.57 59.09 44.49
CA PHE A 1129 -3.59 57.91 43.63
C PHE A 1129 -4.41 56.75 44.23
N LYS A 1130 -4.24 56.47 45.53
CA LYS A 1130 -5.02 55.44 46.23
C LYS A 1130 -6.50 55.81 46.33
N CYS A 1131 -6.83 57.09 46.49
CA CYS A 1131 -8.20 57.61 46.45
C CYS A 1131 -8.86 57.47 45.06
N TYR A 1132 -8.15 57.83 43.99
CA TYR A 1132 -8.57 57.58 42.61
C TYR A 1132 -8.82 56.09 42.37
N LEU A 1133 -7.89 55.24 42.81
CA LEU A 1133 -7.99 53.79 42.62
C LEU A 1133 -9.14 53.19 43.42
N ALA A 1134 -9.38 53.64 44.66
CA ALA A 1134 -10.52 53.23 45.46
C ALA A 1134 -11.86 53.64 44.81
N THR A 1135 -11.96 54.89 44.34
CA THR A 1135 -13.10 55.40 43.57
C THR A 1135 -13.37 54.55 42.33
N LYS A 1136 -12.33 54.28 41.53
CA LYS A 1136 -12.44 53.46 40.32
C LYS A 1136 -12.93 52.04 40.61
N LEU A 1137 -12.43 51.38 41.64
CA LEU A 1137 -12.85 50.02 41.99
C LEU A 1137 -14.26 49.97 42.62
N ALA A 1138 -14.70 51.01 43.35
CA ALA A 1138 -16.07 51.09 43.86
C ALA A 1138 -17.10 51.26 42.73
N LEU A 1139 -16.77 52.07 41.72
CA LEU A 1139 -17.60 52.23 40.52
C LEU A 1139 -17.69 50.93 39.71
N ILE A 1140 -16.56 50.23 39.54
CA ILE A 1140 -16.51 48.90 38.92
C ILE A 1140 -17.42 47.92 39.68
N ALA A 1141 -17.38 47.91 41.01
CA ALA A 1141 -18.23 47.05 41.84
C ALA A 1141 -19.73 47.31 41.64
N ALA A 1142 -20.13 48.58 41.53
CA ALA A 1142 -21.51 48.97 41.26
C ALA A 1142 -21.98 48.60 39.84
N ASP A 1143 -21.10 48.67 38.83
CA ASP A 1143 -21.44 48.22 37.46
C ASP A 1143 -21.58 46.69 37.38
N TYR A 1144 -20.71 45.95 38.07
CA TYR A 1144 -20.90 44.50 38.27
C TYR A 1144 -22.23 44.17 38.96
N ALA A 1145 -22.62 44.91 40.00
CA ALA A 1145 -23.86 44.67 40.75
C ALA A 1145 -25.14 44.82 39.90
N VAL A 1146 -25.11 45.59 38.81
CA VAL A 1146 -26.28 45.83 37.95
C VAL A 1146 -26.23 45.03 36.66
N ARG A 1147 -25.05 44.85 36.05
CA ARG A 1147 -24.92 44.31 34.68
C ARG A 1147 -24.00 43.11 34.53
N GLY A 1148 -23.37 42.67 35.61
CA GLY A 1148 -22.48 41.51 35.63
C GLY A 1148 -21.14 41.69 34.91
N LYS A 1149 -20.87 42.90 34.38
CA LYS A 1149 -19.63 43.30 33.73
C LYS A 1149 -19.33 44.78 33.99
N SER A 1150 -18.06 45.13 34.02
CA SER A 1150 -17.57 46.51 34.05
C SER A 1150 -16.36 46.66 33.14
N ASP A 1151 -16.27 47.81 32.50
CA ASP A 1151 -15.03 48.23 31.83
C ASP A 1151 -13.99 48.66 32.88
N LYS A 1152 -12.69 48.45 32.58
CA LYS A 1152 -11.56 48.80 33.45
C LYS A 1152 -10.68 49.91 32.86
N ASP A 1153 -10.80 50.22 31.58
CA ASP A 1153 -9.98 51.21 30.88
C ASP A 1153 -10.72 52.54 30.76
N VAL A 1154 -12.06 52.52 30.79
CA VAL A 1154 -12.90 53.70 31.00
C VAL A 1154 -12.47 54.48 32.26
N LYS A 1155 -12.51 55.82 32.17
CA LYS A 1155 -12.18 56.74 33.26
C LYS A 1155 -13.29 56.80 34.32
N PRO A 1156 -12.97 57.01 35.60
CA PRO A 1156 -13.95 57.11 36.69
C PRO A 1156 -15.15 58.01 36.38
N THR A 1157 -14.95 59.24 35.88
CA THR A 1157 -16.08 60.16 35.61
C THR A 1157 -17.09 59.58 34.58
N ALA A 1158 -16.62 58.96 33.51
CA ALA A 1158 -17.49 58.34 32.50
C ALA A 1158 -18.18 57.07 33.02
N LEU A 1159 -17.50 56.29 33.88
CA LEU A 1159 -18.14 55.16 34.57
C LEU A 1159 -19.15 55.63 35.62
N ALA A 1160 -18.91 56.77 36.27
CA ALA A 1160 -19.79 57.37 37.28
C ALA A 1160 -21.10 57.90 36.70
N GLN A 1161 -21.05 58.59 35.56
CA GLN A 1161 -22.26 58.97 34.80
C GLN A 1161 -23.13 57.75 34.50
N LYS A 1162 -22.50 56.70 33.95
CA LYS A 1162 -23.14 55.43 33.59
C LYS A 1162 -23.75 54.71 34.80
N VAL A 1163 -23.06 54.73 35.96
CA VAL A 1163 -23.53 54.10 37.20
C VAL A 1163 -24.64 54.91 37.89
N GLU A 1164 -24.63 56.24 37.77
CA GLU A 1164 -25.68 57.12 38.30
C GLU A 1164 -27.06 56.85 37.69
N GLU A 1165 -27.11 56.50 36.40
CA GLU A 1165 -28.35 56.15 35.67
C GLU A 1165 -29.08 54.92 36.24
N TYR A 1166 -28.41 54.07 37.03
CA TYR A 1166 -28.99 52.80 37.50
C TYR A 1166 -29.98 52.93 38.66
N ASN A 1167 -29.91 54.01 39.45
CA ASN A 1167 -30.79 54.23 40.61
C ASN A 1167 -30.74 55.69 41.06
N THR A 1168 -31.91 56.30 41.31
CA THR A 1168 -32.06 57.67 41.85
C THR A 1168 -31.36 57.92 43.19
N GLN A 1169 -31.00 56.88 43.95
CA GLN A 1169 -30.16 57.02 45.15
C GLN A 1169 -28.71 57.44 44.84
N LEU A 1170 -28.25 57.26 43.60
CA LEU A 1170 -26.88 57.58 43.18
C LEU A 1170 -26.73 59.02 42.68
N THR A 1171 -27.81 59.78 42.52
CA THR A 1171 -27.79 61.12 41.92
C THR A 1171 -26.69 62.04 42.48
N GLY A 1172 -25.99 62.73 41.57
CA GLY A 1172 -24.79 63.53 41.83
C GLY A 1172 -23.47 62.75 41.89
N LEU A 1173 -23.48 61.41 41.77
CA LEU A 1173 -22.26 60.57 41.75
C LEU A 1173 -21.26 61.00 40.66
N ALA A 1174 -21.74 61.32 39.46
CA ALA A 1174 -20.91 61.82 38.37
C ALA A 1174 -20.20 63.12 38.74
N ASN A 1175 -20.93 64.06 39.35
CA ASN A 1175 -20.38 65.32 39.84
C ASN A 1175 -19.38 65.09 40.98
N ASP A 1176 -19.68 64.15 41.89
CA ASP A 1176 -18.81 63.80 43.02
C ASP A 1176 -17.45 63.26 42.53
N VAL A 1177 -17.46 62.42 41.49
CA VAL A 1177 -16.25 61.87 40.86
C VAL A 1177 -15.54 62.90 39.97
N GLN A 1178 -16.28 63.76 39.27
CA GLN A 1178 -15.71 64.86 38.48
C GLN A 1178 -15.03 65.91 39.37
N ILE A 1179 -15.51 66.15 40.59
CA ILE A 1179 -14.82 66.98 41.59
C ILE A 1179 -13.47 66.36 41.99
N LEU A 1180 -13.38 65.03 42.11
CA LEU A 1180 -12.12 64.34 42.41
C LEU A 1180 -11.11 64.50 41.26
N GLU A 1181 -11.51 64.26 40.01
CA GLU A 1181 -10.65 64.51 38.84
C GLU A 1181 -10.33 66.02 38.69
N GLY A 1182 -11.23 66.91 39.12
CA GLY A 1182 -11.09 68.37 39.10
C GLY A 1182 -9.98 68.92 40.00
N TYR A 1183 -9.55 68.20 41.04
CA TYR A 1183 -8.32 68.53 41.79
C TYR A 1183 -7.02 68.23 41.01
N GLY A 1184 -7.14 67.69 39.78
CA GLY A 1184 -6.04 67.25 38.93
C GLY A 1184 -5.65 65.79 39.15
N VAL A 1185 -6.44 65.04 39.92
CA VAL A 1185 -6.14 63.65 40.31
C VAL A 1185 -6.58 62.68 39.22
N ASP A 1186 -5.60 62.09 38.53
CA ASP A 1186 -5.81 60.98 37.60
C ASP A 1186 -4.69 59.94 37.73
N SER A 1187 -4.83 58.81 37.03
CA SER A 1187 -3.89 57.69 37.10
C SER A 1187 -2.46 57.99 36.60
N LEU A 1188 -2.20 59.16 36.02
CA LEU A 1188 -0.91 59.51 35.39
C LEU A 1188 -0.25 60.70 36.11
N ARG A 1189 -0.98 61.80 36.35
CA ARG A 1189 -0.47 63.02 37.00
C ARG A 1189 -0.09 62.85 38.48
N THR A 1190 -0.48 61.74 39.11
CA THR A 1190 0.01 61.36 40.46
C THR A 1190 1.29 60.53 40.42
N ARG A 1191 1.86 60.23 39.23
CA ARG A 1191 2.99 59.28 39.08
C ARG A 1191 4.11 59.75 38.14
N TYR A 1192 3.83 60.58 37.13
CA TYR A 1192 4.78 60.90 36.07
C TYR A 1192 5.06 62.41 35.96
N PRO A 1193 6.33 62.89 36.11
CA PRO A 1193 6.68 64.31 36.06
C PRO A 1193 6.52 65.00 34.69
N ASP A 1194 6.65 64.27 33.59
CA ASP A 1194 6.54 64.81 32.22
C ASP A 1194 5.13 65.32 31.88
N LEU A 1195 4.13 64.93 32.66
CA LEU A 1195 2.74 65.39 32.56
C LEU A 1195 2.43 66.60 33.46
N LEU A 1196 3.47 67.18 34.09
CA LEU A 1196 3.41 68.36 34.95
C LEU A 1196 4.28 69.49 34.36
N PRO A 1197 4.02 70.77 34.68
CA PRO A 1197 4.86 71.87 34.24
C PRO A 1197 6.27 71.75 34.83
N PHE A 1198 7.29 71.62 33.99
CA PHE A 1198 8.69 71.57 34.42
C PHE A 1198 9.02 72.78 35.34
N PRO A 1199 9.66 72.58 36.51
CA PRO A 1199 10.32 71.36 36.97
C PRO A 1199 9.50 70.48 37.96
N GLN A 1200 8.18 70.64 38.06
CA GLN A 1200 7.37 69.95 39.09
C GLN A 1200 7.41 68.43 38.99
N ILE A 1201 7.52 67.75 40.14
CA ILE A 1201 7.25 66.31 40.28
C ILE A 1201 5.88 66.09 40.96
N PRO A 1202 5.27 64.88 40.88
CA PRO A 1202 3.98 64.62 41.51
C PRO A 1202 3.92 64.89 43.01
N ASN A 1203 5.04 64.72 43.72
CA ASN A 1203 5.15 65.00 45.15
C ASN A 1203 4.90 66.49 45.48
N ASP A 1204 5.37 67.41 44.64
CA ASP A 1204 5.16 68.86 44.78
C ASP A 1204 3.71 69.27 44.44
N ARG A 1205 3.03 68.49 43.59
CA ARG A 1205 1.80 68.90 42.91
C ARG A 1205 0.56 68.88 43.81
N TYR A 1206 0.55 68.12 44.90
CA TYR A 1206 -0.63 67.95 45.77
C TYR A 1206 -0.31 68.42 47.19
N THR A 1207 -0.95 69.50 47.63
CA THR A 1207 -0.82 69.97 49.02
C THR A 1207 -1.59 69.07 49.99
N SER A 1208 -1.31 69.17 51.28
CA SER A 1208 -1.99 68.38 52.33
C SER A 1208 -3.50 68.66 52.37
N GLU A 1209 -3.91 69.89 52.05
CA GLU A 1209 -5.31 70.31 51.97
C GLU A 1209 -6.01 69.65 50.77
N VAL A 1210 -5.34 69.57 49.62
CA VAL A 1210 -5.86 68.85 48.44
C VAL A 1210 -5.99 67.36 48.75
N ALA A 1211 -4.98 66.74 49.38
CA ALA A 1211 -5.03 65.35 49.80
C ALA A 1211 -6.19 65.06 50.77
N MET A 1212 -6.46 65.95 51.73
CA MET A 1212 -7.62 65.85 52.61
C MET A 1212 -8.95 66.01 51.87
N ARG A 1213 -9.11 66.97 50.96
CA ARG A 1213 -10.34 67.13 50.16
C ARG A 1213 -10.61 65.94 49.24
N VAL A 1214 -9.56 65.35 48.66
CA VAL A 1214 -9.65 64.13 47.83
C VAL A 1214 -10.06 62.92 48.69
N MET A 1215 -9.53 62.80 49.92
CA MET A 1215 -9.93 61.80 50.91
C MET A 1215 -11.39 61.93 51.36
N GLU A 1216 -11.87 63.16 51.61
CA GLU A 1216 -13.27 63.46 51.94
C GLU A 1216 -14.22 63.09 50.79
N CYS A 1217 -13.89 63.50 49.56
CA CYS A 1217 -14.74 63.21 48.41
C CYS A 1217 -14.81 61.71 48.13
N THR A 1218 -13.67 61.01 48.21
CA THR A 1218 -13.60 59.54 48.05
C THR A 1218 -14.44 58.80 49.09
N ALA A 1219 -14.44 59.24 50.36
CA ALA A 1219 -15.27 58.65 51.39
C ALA A 1219 -16.77 58.71 51.03
N ARG A 1220 -17.22 59.88 50.58
CA ARG A 1220 -18.61 60.14 50.17
C ARG A 1220 -19.04 59.29 48.97
N ILE A 1221 -18.15 59.15 47.98
CA ILE A 1221 -18.37 58.28 46.81
C ILE A 1221 -18.49 56.82 47.22
N ILE A 1222 -17.57 56.31 48.05
CA ILE A 1222 -17.57 54.90 48.49
C ILE A 1222 -18.82 54.59 49.32
N ILE A 1223 -19.22 55.44 50.27
CA ILE A 1223 -20.43 55.22 51.10
C ILE A 1223 -21.70 55.15 50.22
N LYS A 1224 -21.83 56.06 49.24
CA LYS A 1224 -22.95 56.09 48.29
C LYS A 1224 -23.02 54.80 47.46
N LEU A 1225 -21.89 54.36 46.90
CA LEU A 1225 -21.81 53.13 46.08
C LEU A 1225 -21.97 51.86 46.90
N GLU A 1226 -21.41 51.81 48.11
CA GLU A 1226 -21.50 50.67 49.01
C GLU A 1226 -22.95 50.41 49.46
N THR A 1227 -23.67 51.47 49.84
CA THR A 1227 -25.09 51.40 50.22
C THR A 1227 -25.96 50.89 49.08
N PHE A 1228 -25.66 51.32 47.84
CA PHE A 1228 -26.33 50.85 46.64
C PHE A 1228 -26.04 49.38 46.32
N VAL A 1229 -24.78 48.96 46.37
CA VAL A 1229 -24.38 47.56 46.13
C VAL A 1229 -25.03 46.62 47.15
N GLN A 1230 -25.15 47.03 48.42
CA GLN A 1230 -25.83 46.26 49.47
C GLN A 1230 -27.35 46.15 49.29
N GLN A 1231 -28.00 47.01 48.50
CA GLN A 1231 -29.42 46.90 48.12
C GLN A 1231 -29.65 46.13 46.81
N LYS A 1232 -28.57 45.74 46.11
CA LYS A 1232 -28.59 44.95 44.87
C LYS A 1232 -28.09 43.52 45.07
N ILE A 1233 -27.69 43.19 46.30
CA ILE A 1233 -27.31 41.87 46.81
C ILE A 1233 -28.50 41.28 47.56
#